data_AF-A0A510L8Z3-F1
#
_entry.id   AF-A0A510L8Z3-F1
#
_cell.length_a   1.000
_cell.length_b   1.000
_cell.length_c   1.000
_cell.angle_alpha   90.00
_cell.angle_beta   90.00
_cell.angle_gamma   90.00
#
_symmetry.space_group_name_H-M   'P 1'
#
loop_
_entity.id
_entity.type
_entity.pdbx_description
1 polymer ?
#
loop_
_entity_poly.entity_id
_entity_poly.type
_entity_poly.pdbx_seq_one_letter_code
_entity_poly.pdbx_strand_id
1 'polypeptide(L)'
;MEDVNNRKVTDEKQNENIEEINTKLYKYFSGKIVRKDLTKKIKEGANVPVYVLEYLLGMYCSSTNDEDIEEGLKTVKKILAENYVRPDEAEKIKSKLRENASYTVIDKVTVKLNLRENRYEAEFSNLALKGIPISDAYPSKYERLLGGGIWSIVQLEYFYDEGDKNRNPVTIRKLTPVQMPEIDFEEFKQMRENFTDEEWIDIILRSTGMEPDKFNERVKWLHLARLIPLVENNYNFCELGPRGTGKSHVYKEISPNSILVSGGQTTVANLFYNMGKGTMGLVGLWDCVAFDEVAGIKFKDQDGVQIMKDYMASGSFARGKEEKNATAGMVFVGNINQSVDILLKTSHLFDPFPDVMGQDTAFLDRMHCYLPGWEIPKYRPEFFTDNYGFITDYYAEIMRELRKISYSDAHDKYFRLGNQLNQRDVIAVKRTVSGMIKLVYPHGKFKKKDVEKILRFSLEMRRRVKEQLKKIGGMEFYDVNFSYISNDDFNEEYVSVPEQSSGSLIPEGVGKAGHLYTVSHGKNGMIGLFKIETQITKGTGKFEKTGLGNNRDAKEAAETAFKYLKANGKSISGSISTVNNDYVVNYQDMKGIGMTSDLTLATLVAICSAALNKPVVSSAVILGNLSIGGTIIKISELANILQVCLDSGAKKILLPITSASDLASVPSDLIGAFNLIFYSTAEDAVFKALGVE
;
A
#
# COMPACT_ATOMS: atom_id res chain seq x y z
N MET A 1 11.50 41.20 1.42
CA MET A 1 12.65 41.14 2.35
C MET A 1 12.38 40.18 3.50
N GLU A 2 11.17 40.15 4.08
CA GLU A 2 10.77 39.17 5.11
C GLU A 2 10.83 37.70 4.63
N ASP A 3 10.39 37.38 3.40
CA ASP A 3 10.48 36.00 2.86
C ASP A 3 11.93 35.51 2.64
N VAL A 4 12.87 36.42 2.40
CA VAL A 4 14.29 36.09 2.19
C VAL A 4 14.98 35.88 3.54
N ASN A 5 14.63 36.68 4.56
CA ASN A 5 15.12 36.48 5.92
C ASN A 5 14.54 35.21 6.55
N ASN A 6 13.25 34.90 6.34
CA ASN A 6 12.67 33.65 6.83
C ASN A 6 13.34 32.43 6.18
N ARG A 7 13.58 32.43 4.87
CA ARG A 7 14.31 31.33 4.21
C ARG A 7 15.71 31.14 4.78
N LYS A 8 16.50 32.22 4.94
CA LYS A 8 17.85 32.14 5.52
C LYS A 8 17.86 31.59 6.94
N VAL A 9 16.95 32.03 7.80
CA VAL A 9 16.84 31.52 9.19
C VAL A 9 16.40 30.05 9.22
N THR A 10 15.63 29.60 8.22
CA THR A 10 15.21 28.19 8.12
C THR A 10 16.36 27.31 7.62
N ASP A 11 17.13 27.79 6.64
CA ASP A 11 18.31 27.10 6.10
C ASP A 11 19.45 27.00 7.14
N GLU A 12 19.66 28.04 7.96
CA GLU A 12 20.68 28.02 9.03
C GLU A 12 20.34 26.99 10.13
N LYS A 13 19.09 26.96 10.60
CA LYS A 13 18.63 25.95 11.58
C LYS A 13 18.66 24.53 11.03
N GLN A 14 18.40 24.35 9.73
CA GLN A 14 18.48 23.05 9.08
C GLN A 14 19.93 22.55 9.03
N ASN A 15 20.89 23.42 8.68
CA ASN A 15 22.30 23.06 8.68
C ASN A 15 22.82 22.70 10.08
N GLU A 16 22.41 23.43 11.12
CA GLU A 16 22.75 23.10 12.51
C GLU A 16 22.25 21.70 12.92
N ASN A 17 21.00 21.36 12.56
CA ASN A 17 20.44 20.03 12.85
C ASN A 17 21.16 18.90 12.09
N ILE A 18 21.54 19.13 10.83
CA ILE A 18 22.31 18.15 10.04
C ILE A 18 23.67 17.87 10.68
N GLU A 19 24.39 18.93 11.09
CA GLU A 19 25.68 18.79 11.76
C GLU A 19 25.57 18.08 13.12
N GLU A 20 24.51 18.35 13.88
CA GLU A 20 24.24 17.67 15.14
C GLU A 20 24.01 16.16 14.93
N ILE A 21 23.14 15.77 13.98
CA ILE A 21 22.90 14.37 13.63
C ILE A 21 24.20 13.69 13.19
N ASN A 22 24.97 14.33 12.32
CA ASN A 22 26.23 13.77 11.83
C ASN A 22 27.23 13.57 12.97
N THR A 23 27.36 14.52 13.88
CA THR A 23 28.23 14.42 15.06
C THR A 23 27.81 13.28 15.98
N LYS A 24 26.51 13.13 16.26
CA LYS A 24 25.97 12.00 17.04
C LYS A 24 26.21 10.65 16.35
N LEU A 25 25.98 10.56 15.04
CA LEU A 25 26.24 9.37 14.25
C LEU A 25 27.71 8.94 14.33
N TYR A 26 28.65 9.89 14.20
CA TYR A 26 30.07 9.61 14.36
C TYR A 26 30.42 9.10 15.75
N LYS A 27 29.85 9.70 16.79
CA LYS A 27 30.13 9.32 18.17
C LYS A 27 29.60 7.93 18.52
N TYR A 28 28.39 7.59 18.08
CA TYR A 28 27.69 6.39 18.53
C TYR A 28 27.69 5.24 17.51
N PHE A 29 27.95 5.51 16.23
CA PHE A 29 27.91 4.52 15.14
C PHE A 29 29.14 4.59 14.23
N SER A 30 30.30 4.96 14.80
CA SER A 30 31.58 4.95 14.06
C SER A 30 31.82 3.60 13.38
N GLY A 31 32.30 3.63 12.13
CA GLY A 31 32.52 2.45 11.30
C GLY A 31 31.25 1.78 10.76
N LYS A 32 30.04 2.19 11.19
CA LYS A 32 28.74 1.63 10.75
C LYS A 32 27.97 2.58 9.80
N ILE A 33 28.53 3.76 9.54
CA ILE A 33 27.95 4.83 8.73
C ILE A 33 28.81 5.09 7.50
N VAL A 34 28.19 5.64 6.45
CA VAL A 34 28.84 6.02 5.19
C VAL A 34 28.21 7.28 4.63
N ARG A 35 29.04 8.10 3.97
CA ARG A 35 28.60 9.24 3.19
C ARG A 35 27.87 8.80 1.92
N LYS A 36 26.60 9.18 1.78
CA LYS A 36 25.77 8.76 0.66
C LYS A 36 26.12 9.51 -0.65
N ASP A 37 26.69 10.72 -0.58
CA ASP A 37 27.18 11.45 -1.76
C ASP A 37 28.31 10.71 -2.48
N LEU A 38 29.24 10.12 -1.73
CA LEU A 38 30.36 9.34 -2.28
C LEU A 38 29.86 8.12 -3.05
N THR A 39 28.84 7.46 -2.51
CA THR A 39 28.22 6.28 -3.13
C THR A 39 27.61 6.64 -4.49
N LYS A 40 26.91 7.78 -4.57
CA LYS A 40 26.33 8.28 -5.84
C LYS A 40 27.41 8.54 -6.89
N LYS A 41 28.48 9.26 -6.50
CA LYS A 41 29.60 9.62 -7.40
C LYS A 41 30.27 8.39 -8.04
N ILE A 42 30.35 7.26 -7.33
CA ILE A 42 30.97 6.03 -7.86
C ILE A 42 29.97 5.22 -8.71
N LYS A 43 28.70 5.17 -8.31
CA LYS A 43 27.67 4.37 -8.99
C LYS A 43 27.46 4.77 -10.45
N GLU A 44 27.65 6.04 -10.79
CA GLU A 44 27.56 6.53 -12.17
C GLU A 44 28.60 5.88 -13.11
N GLY A 45 29.74 5.41 -12.58
CA GLY A 45 30.82 4.79 -13.35
C GLY A 45 30.85 3.25 -13.35
N ALA A 46 30.06 2.58 -12.49
CA ALA A 46 30.14 1.13 -12.32
C ALA A 46 28.79 0.50 -11.93
N ASN A 47 28.35 -0.53 -12.67
CA ASN A 47 27.15 -1.31 -12.36
C ASN A 47 27.43 -2.35 -11.27
N VAL A 48 27.60 -1.87 -10.04
CA VAL A 48 27.96 -2.65 -8.84
C VAL A 48 26.86 -2.44 -7.79
N PRO A 49 26.46 -3.48 -7.03
CA PRO A 49 25.48 -3.32 -5.96
C PRO A 49 25.91 -2.28 -4.92
N VAL A 50 24.96 -1.47 -4.42
CA VAL A 50 25.24 -0.35 -3.50
C VAL A 50 25.97 -0.79 -2.24
N TYR A 51 25.57 -1.89 -1.62
CA TYR A 51 26.23 -2.39 -0.41
C TYR A 51 27.69 -2.77 -0.64
N VAL A 52 28.08 -3.20 -1.85
CA VAL A 52 29.49 -3.48 -2.17
C VAL A 52 30.29 -2.18 -2.25
N LEU A 53 29.71 -1.15 -2.87
CA LEU A 53 30.31 0.18 -2.93
C LEU A 53 30.48 0.77 -1.53
N GLU A 54 29.44 0.71 -0.71
CA GLU A 54 29.44 1.25 0.64
C GLU A 54 30.41 0.51 1.57
N TYR A 55 30.57 -0.81 1.40
CA TYR A 55 31.59 -1.56 2.13
C TYR A 55 33.01 -1.10 1.79
N LEU A 56 33.33 -0.91 0.50
CA LEU A 56 34.63 -0.41 0.09
C LEU A 56 34.85 1.04 0.56
N LEU A 57 33.83 1.88 0.46
CA LEU A 57 33.88 3.24 1.01
C LEU A 57 34.08 3.24 2.53
N GLY A 58 33.43 2.35 3.26
CA GLY A 58 33.62 2.19 4.70
C GLY A 58 35.05 1.78 5.07
N MET A 59 35.73 1.00 4.21
CA MET A 59 37.13 0.59 4.43
C MET A 59 38.16 1.68 4.10
N TYR A 60 37.94 2.46 3.04
CA TYR A 60 38.95 3.37 2.50
C TYR A 60 38.63 4.86 2.67
N CYS A 61 37.39 5.22 3.01
CA CYS A 61 36.92 6.60 3.15
C CYS A 61 36.32 6.87 4.54
N SER A 62 36.85 6.23 5.58
CA SER A 62 36.35 6.37 6.97
C SER A 62 36.86 7.62 7.70
N SER A 63 37.70 8.45 7.07
CA SER A 63 38.23 9.69 7.63
C SER A 63 37.23 10.84 7.49
N THR A 64 37.34 11.85 8.37
CA THR A 64 36.61 13.12 8.27
C THR A 64 37.37 14.17 7.44
N ASN A 65 38.63 13.90 7.08
CA ASN A 65 39.45 14.78 6.27
C ASN A 65 39.15 14.58 4.78
N ASP A 66 38.82 15.66 4.06
CA ASP A 66 38.51 15.61 2.64
C ASP A 66 39.68 15.10 1.78
N GLU A 67 40.93 15.33 2.17
CA GLU A 67 42.10 14.82 1.43
C GLU A 67 42.20 13.29 1.50
N ASP A 68 42.04 12.71 2.69
CA ASP A 68 42.03 11.26 2.91
C ASP A 68 40.85 10.60 2.17
N ILE A 69 39.68 11.26 2.18
CA ILE A 69 38.50 10.79 1.46
C ILE A 69 38.79 10.74 -0.05
N GLU A 70 39.41 11.78 -0.62
CA GLU A 70 39.70 11.85 -2.05
C GLU A 70 40.73 10.78 -2.48
N GLU A 71 41.75 10.51 -1.65
CA GLU A 71 42.69 9.40 -1.88
C GLU A 71 41.99 8.03 -1.76
N GLY A 72 41.14 7.86 -0.75
CA GLY A 72 40.29 6.69 -0.57
C GLY A 72 39.41 6.43 -1.79
N LEU A 73 38.77 7.47 -2.34
CA LEU A 73 37.93 7.39 -3.54
C LEU A 73 38.73 6.91 -4.76
N LYS A 74 39.95 7.43 -4.96
CA LYS A 74 40.83 6.97 -6.04
C LYS A 74 41.17 5.50 -5.88
N THR A 75 41.43 5.05 -4.66
CA THR A 75 41.71 3.65 -4.33
C THR A 75 40.51 2.76 -4.62
N VAL A 76 39.31 3.15 -4.19
CA VAL A 76 38.07 2.39 -4.47
C VAL A 76 37.79 2.30 -5.97
N LYS A 77 37.92 3.41 -6.72
CA LYS A 77 37.77 3.42 -8.18
C LYS A 77 38.75 2.46 -8.86
N LYS A 78 40.00 2.42 -8.40
CA LYS A 78 41.02 1.51 -8.91
C LYS A 78 40.66 0.04 -8.65
N ILE A 79 40.29 -0.29 -7.42
CA ILE A 79 39.88 -1.66 -7.03
C ILE A 79 38.70 -2.13 -7.88
N LEU A 80 37.68 -1.30 -8.06
CA LEU A 80 36.53 -1.65 -8.89
C LEU A 80 36.90 -1.83 -10.36
N ALA A 81 37.77 -0.99 -10.92
CA ALA A 81 38.19 -1.09 -12.30
C ALA A 81 39.05 -2.34 -12.58
N GLU A 82 39.90 -2.75 -11.62
CA GLU A 82 40.86 -3.83 -11.81
C GLU A 82 40.33 -5.20 -11.35
N ASN A 83 39.49 -5.24 -10.32
CA ASN A 83 39.10 -6.47 -9.63
C ASN A 83 37.62 -6.85 -9.80
N TYR A 84 36.71 -5.92 -10.11
CA TYR A 84 35.29 -6.27 -10.28
C TYR A 84 35.08 -7.09 -11.56
N VAL A 85 34.51 -8.29 -11.42
CA VAL A 85 34.31 -9.18 -12.55
C VAL A 85 33.06 -8.78 -13.32
N ARG A 86 33.26 -8.32 -14.55
CA ARG A 86 32.18 -8.16 -15.53
C ARG A 86 32.02 -9.48 -16.31
N PRO A 87 30.79 -10.00 -16.49
CA PRO A 87 30.58 -11.30 -17.15
C PRO A 87 31.20 -11.42 -18.55
N ASP A 88 31.24 -10.32 -19.31
CA ASP A 88 31.84 -10.23 -20.65
C ASP A 88 33.39 -10.23 -20.63
N GLU A 89 34.00 -9.86 -19.51
CA GLU A 89 35.47 -9.86 -19.33
C GLU A 89 35.99 -11.11 -18.60
N ALA A 90 35.12 -12.07 -18.28
CA ALA A 90 35.48 -13.25 -17.47
C ALA A 90 36.69 -14.04 -18.03
N GLU A 91 36.73 -14.30 -19.34
CA GLU A 91 37.83 -15.02 -19.99
C GLU A 91 39.16 -14.22 -19.95
N LYS A 92 39.09 -12.89 -20.06
CA LYS A 92 40.28 -12.03 -19.93
C LYS A 92 40.86 -12.12 -18.52
N ILE A 93 40.01 -12.15 -17.50
CA ILE A 93 40.44 -12.31 -16.10
C ILE A 93 41.02 -13.70 -15.87
N LYS A 94 40.43 -14.76 -16.43
CA LYS A 94 41.00 -16.12 -16.38
C LYS A 94 42.38 -16.20 -17.04
N SER A 95 42.57 -15.54 -18.19
CA SER A 95 43.89 -15.45 -18.85
C SER A 95 44.92 -14.77 -17.96
N LYS A 96 44.58 -13.61 -17.37
CA LYS A 96 45.45 -12.90 -16.43
C LYS A 96 45.79 -13.73 -15.19
N LEU A 97 44.81 -14.47 -14.65
CA LEU A 97 45.03 -15.37 -13.52
C LEU A 97 46.03 -16.48 -13.88
N ARG A 98 45.93 -17.06 -15.08
CA ARG A 98 46.89 -18.04 -15.59
C ARG A 98 48.28 -17.45 -15.80
N GLU A 99 48.38 -16.27 -16.40
CA GLU A 99 49.65 -15.60 -16.72
C GLU A 99 50.39 -15.13 -15.46
N ASN A 100 49.67 -14.57 -14.49
CA ASN A 100 50.25 -13.97 -13.29
C ASN A 100 50.32 -14.94 -12.10
N ALA A 101 49.85 -16.19 -12.26
CA ALA A 101 49.66 -17.21 -11.23
C ALA A 101 48.75 -16.84 -10.05
N SER A 102 48.44 -15.56 -9.85
CA SER A 102 47.50 -15.09 -8.84
C SER A 102 46.74 -13.87 -9.33
N TYR A 103 45.47 -13.74 -8.92
CA TYR A 103 44.64 -12.59 -9.26
C TYR A 103 43.57 -12.37 -8.19
N THR A 104 43.27 -11.12 -7.87
CA THR A 104 42.18 -10.77 -6.94
C THR A 104 40.93 -10.37 -7.73
N VAL A 105 39.79 -10.94 -7.37
CA VAL A 105 38.50 -10.67 -8.01
C VAL A 105 37.46 -10.26 -6.99
N ILE A 106 36.49 -9.44 -7.41
CA ILE A 106 35.26 -9.16 -6.66
C ILE A 106 34.12 -9.81 -7.44
N ASP A 107 33.54 -10.84 -6.85
CA ASP A 107 32.48 -11.64 -7.46
C ASP A 107 31.53 -12.20 -6.39
N LYS A 108 30.33 -12.59 -6.80
CA LYS A 108 29.39 -13.32 -5.96
C LYS A 108 29.76 -14.79 -5.91
N VAL A 109 30.05 -15.29 -4.72
CA VAL A 109 30.48 -16.68 -4.47
C VAL A 109 29.38 -17.44 -3.77
N THR A 110 29.02 -18.60 -4.31
CA THR A 110 28.18 -19.62 -3.66
C THR A 110 29.03 -20.84 -3.36
N VAL A 111 28.71 -21.59 -2.31
CA VAL A 111 29.43 -22.80 -1.90
C VAL A 111 28.44 -23.95 -1.80
N LYS A 112 28.85 -25.13 -2.26
CA LYS A 112 28.06 -26.37 -2.16
C LYS A 112 28.93 -27.47 -1.58
N LEU A 113 28.32 -28.36 -0.81
CA LEU A 113 28.98 -29.58 -0.35
C LEU A 113 28.96 -30.62 -1.48
N ASN A 114 30.13 -30.99 -1.99
CA ASN A 114 30.28 -32.11 -2.91
C ASN A 114 30.45 -33.39 -2.08
N LEU A 115 29.36 -34.15 -1.94
CA LEU A 115 29.34 -35.41 -1.17
C LEU A 115 30.16 -36.54 -1.80
N ARG A 116 30.47 -36.47 -3.11
CA ARG A 116 31.27 -37.51 -3.79
C ARG A 116 32.74 -37.36 -3.45
N GLU A 117 33.23 -36.13 -3.45
CA GLU A 117 34.62 -35.77 -3.17
C GLU A 117 34.84 -35.40 -1.68
N ASN A 118 33.76 -35.41 -0.88
CA ASN A 118 33.74 -35.00 0.52
C ASN A 118 34.43 -33.65 0.79
N ARG A 119 34.09 -32.63 0.00
CA ARG A 119 34.67 -31.28 0.13
C ARG A 119 33.67 -30.19 -0.25
N TYR A 120 33.91 -28.98 0.22
CA TYR A 120 33.18 -27.81 -0.25
C TYR A 120 33.74 -27.28 -1.57
N GLU A 121 32.84 -26.90 -2.47
CA GLU A 121 33.17 -26.34 -3.78
C GLU A 121 32.45 -25.01 -3.98
N ALA A 122 33.21 -23.99 -4.33
CA ALA A 122 32.75 -22.66 -4.67
C ALA A 122 32.36 -22.55 -6.16
N GLU A 123 31.34 -21.75 -6.41
CA GLU A 123 30.81 -21.36 -7.72
C GLU A 123 30.71 -19.83 -7.77
N PHE A 124 31.37 -19.25 -8.78
CA PHE A 124 31.51 -17.83 -9.04
C PHE A 124 30.47 -17.39 -10.07
N SER A 125 29.69 -16.36 -9.75
CA SER A 125 28.58 -15.89 -10.60
C SER A 125 29.08 -15.27 -11.91
N ASN A 126 29.95 -14.26 -11.83
CA ASN A 126 30.34 -13.47 -13.00
C ASN A 126 31.57 -14.07 -13.68
N LEU A 127 32.52 -14.63 -12.93
CA LEU A 127 33.70 -15.30 -13.47
C LEU A 127 33.35 -16.66 -14.10
N ALA A 128 32.16 -17.18 -13.81
CA ALA A 128 31.64 -18.44 -14.32
C ALA A 128 32.56 -19.64 -14.05
N LEU A 129 33.23 -19.65 -12.89
CA LEU A 129 34.00 -20.80 -12.40
C LEU A 129 33.13 -21.65 -11.49
N LYS A 130 33.24 -22.97 -11.60
CA LYS A 130 32.49 -23.94 -10.79
C LYS A 130 33.42 -25.04 -10.30
N GLY A 131 33.07 -25.67 -9.18
CA GLY A 131 33.84 -26.79 -8.65
C GLY A 131 35.20 -26.36 -8.08
N ILE A 132 35.33 -25.10 -7.64
CA ILE A 132 36.59 -24.58 -7.09
C ILE A 132 36.68 -25.00 -5.61
N PRO A 133 37.67 -25.80 -5.18
CA PRO A 133 37.77 -26.21 -3.79
C PRO A 133 37.91 -25.00 -2.84
N ILE A 134 37.19 -25.04 -1.71
CA ILE A 134 37.26 -24.01 -0.66
C ILE A 134 37.40 -24.66 0.71
N SER A 135 38.17 -24.03 1.60
CA SER A 135 38.36 -24.50 2.98
C SER A 135 37.05 -24.48 3.78
N ASP A 136 36.82 -25.54 4.56
CA ASP A 136 35.67 -25.75 5.45
C ASP A 136 35.44 -24.62 6.45
N ALA A 137 36.50 -23.86 6.78
CA ALA A 137 36.42 -22.72 7.68
C ALA A 137 35.49 -21.60 7.15
N TYR A 138 35.42 -21.40 5.84
CA TYR A 138 34.59 -20.36 5.24
C TYR A 138 33.09 -20.66 5.33
N PRO A 139 32.55 -21.78 4.82
CA PRO A 139 31.13 -22.08 4.94
C PRO A 139 30.68 -22.26 6.39
N SER A 140 31.57 -22.72 7.29
CA SER A 140 31.27 -22.81 8.73
C SER A 140 31.12 -21.44 9.40
N LYS A 141 31.93 -20.46 8.99
CA LYS A 141 31.88 -19.09 9.53
C LYS A 141 30.83 -18.22 8.84
N TYR A 142 30.58 -18.46 7.56
CA TYR A 142 29.72 -17.64 6.71
C TYR A 142 28.65 -18.52 6.07
N GLU A 143 27.62 -18.87 6.84
CA GLU A 143 26.54 -19.77 6.40
C GLU A 143 25.86 -19.32 5.10
N ARG A 144 25.82 -18.00 4.83
CA ARG A 144 25.25 -17.42 3.60
C ARG A 144 25.96 -17.90 2.33
N LEU A 145 27.20 -18.39 2.41
CA LEU A 145 27.89 -19.03 1.29
C LEU A 145 27.13 -20.28 0.81
N LEU A 146 26.50 -21.04 1.71
CA LEU A 146 25.80 -22.30 1.40
C LEU A 146 24.38 -22.12 0.83
N GLY A 147 23.81 -20.91 0.92
CA GLY A 147 22.45 -20.61 0.46
C GLY A 147 22.42 -19.79 -0.83
N GLY A 148 22.39 -18.46 -0.68
CA GLY A 148 22.19 -17.49 -1.77
C GLY A 148 23.47 -16.87 -2.34
N GLY A 149 24.63 -17.17 -1.72
CA GLY A 149 25.94 -16.64 -2.09
C GLY A 149 26.22 -15.23 -1.59
N ILE A 150 27.50 -14.92 -1.41
CA ILE A 150 27.98 -13.66 -0.84
C ILE A 150 28.94 -12.99 -1.81
N TRP A 151 28.78 -11.69 -2.03
CA TRP A 151 29.81 -10.91 -2.74
C TRP A 151 31.09 -10.94 -1.93
N SER A 152 32.19 -11.31 -2.55
CA SER A 152 33.45 -11.52 -1.86
C SER A 152 34.61 -10.97 -2.67
N ILE A 153 35.59 -10.40 -1.98
CA ILE A 153 36.91 -10.14 -2.52
C ILE A 153 37.70 -11.45 -2.37
N VAL A 154 38.01 -12.09 -3.50
CA VAL A 154 38.63 -13.42 -3.54
C VAL A 154 40.00 -13.34 -4.17
N GLN A 155 40.99 -13.84 -3.46
CA GLN A 155 42.34 -14.05 -3.98
C GLN A 155 42.40 -15.46 -4.56
N LEU A 156 42.54 -15.53 -5.88
CA LEU A 156 42.67 -16.77 -6.64
C LEU A 156 44.14 -17.04 -6.95
N GLU A 157 44.50 -18.32 -6.93
CA GLU A 157 45.78 -18.82 -7.40
C GLU A 157 45.57 -19.84 -8.52
N TYR A 158 46.48 -19.83 -9.48
CA TYR A 158 46.51 -20.77 -10.60
C TYR A 158 47.78 -21.61 -10.54
N PHE A 159 47.60 -22.92 -10.45
CA PHE A 159 48.68 -23.90 -10.53
C PHE A 159 48.19 -25.13 -11.29
N TYR A 160 48.81 -25.39 -12.45
CA TYR A 160 48.50 -26.55 -13.27
C TYR A 160 49.60 -27.62 -13.08
N ASP A 161 49.19 -28.81 -12.65
CA ASP A 161 50.07 -29.96 -12.46
C ASP A 161 49.89 -30.96 -13.63
N GLU A 162 50.94 -31.20 -14.41
CA GLU A 162 50.90 -32.15 -15.53
C GLU A 162 50.71 -33.61 -15.07
N GLY A 163 51.07 -33.92 -13.81
CA GLY A 163 50.95 -35.25 -13.22
C GLY A 163 49.56 -35.57 -12.65
N ASP A 164 48.75 -34.55 -12.35
CA ASP A 164 47.39 -34.70 -11.83
C ASP A 164 46.39 -33.85 -12.66
N LYS A 165 46.00 -34.41 -13.80
CA LYS A 165 45.05 -33.79 -14.74
C LYS A 165 43.64 -33.58 -14.18
N ASN A 166 43.30 -34.22 -13.06
CA ASN A 166 41.98 -34.11 -12.44
C ASN A 166 41.92 -32.97 -11.41
N ARG A 167 43.07 -32.43 -11.00
CA ARG A 167 43.14 -31.32 -10.06
C ARG A 167 42.64 -30.03 -10.72
N ASN A 168 41.74 -29.33 -10.04
CA ASN A 168 41.32 -28.00 -10.47
C ASN A 168 42.52 -27.06 -10.37
N PRO A 169 42.96 -26.43 -11.49
CA PRO A 169 44.14 -25.59 -11.46
C PRO A 169 43.90 -24.27 -10.74
N VAL A 170 42.64 -23.89 -10.52
CA VAL A 170 42.27 -22.69 -9.76
C VAL A 170 41.96 -23.06 -8.32
N THR A 171 42.54 -22.32 -7.37
CA THR A 171 42.28 -22.48 -5.94
C THR A 171 42.00 -21.14 -5.28
N ILE A 172 41.20 -21.15 -4.20
CA ILE A 172 40.92 -19.96 -3.40
C ILE A 172 41.95 -19.88 -2.29
N ARG A 173 42.85 -18.90 -2.38
CA ARG A 173 43.83 -18.61 -1.32
C ARG A 173 43.16 -17.91 -0.14
N LYS A 174 42.36 -16.88 -0.42
CA LYS A 174 41.66 -16.08 0.58
C LYS A 174 40.30 -15.64 0.06
N LEU A 175 39.27 -15.77 0.88
CA LEU A 175 37.95 -15.24 0.62
C LEU A 175 37.61 -14.22 1.70
N THR A 176 37.32 -12.98 1.30
CA THR A 176 36.91 -11.91 2.21
C THR A 176 35.49 -11.51 1.82
N PRO A 177 34.46 -11.94 2.58
CA PRO A 177 33.09 -11.54 2.31
C PRO A 177 32.94 -10.02 2.41
N VAL A 178 32.24 -9.43 1.46
CA VAL A 178 31.83 -8.01 1.45
C VAL A 178 30.60 -7.89 2.35
N GLN A 179 30.83 -8.12 3.65
CA GLN A 179 29.84 -8.06 4.70
C GLN A 179 30.46 -7.38 5.91
N MET A 180 29.66 -6.59 6.62
CA MET A 180 30.11 -6.03 7.89
C MET A 180 30.33 -7.15 8.92
N PRO A 181 31.35 -7.04 9.80
CA PRO A 181 31.58 -8.01 10.87
C PRO A 181 30.39 -8.09 11.84
N GLU A 182 30.43 -9.10 12.72
CA GLU A 182 29.37 -9.51 13.66
C GLU A 182 28.62 -8.31 14.28
N ILE A 183 27.29 -8.35 14.18
CA ILE A 183 26.43 -7.24 14.59
C ILE A 183 26.11 -7.36 16.07
N ASP A 184 26.47 -6.30 16.81
CA ASP A 184 25.98 -6.12 18.17
C ASP A 184 24.62 -5.40 18.14
N PHE A 185 23.56 -6.20 18.17
CA PHE A 185 22.19 -5.70 18.15
C PHE A 185 21.80 -5.01 19.47
N GLU A 186 22.42 -5.38 20.60
CA GLU A 186 22.16 -4.72 21.88
C GLU A 186 22.83 -3.35 21.93
N GLU A 187 24.05 -3.21 21.40
CA GLU A 187 24.69 -1.92 21.19
C GLU A 187 23.81 -1.02 20.31
N PHE A 188 23.23 -1.53 19.22
CA PHE A 188 22.33 -0.74 18.37
C PHE A 188 21.13 -0.17 19.14
N LYS A 189 20.50 -0.97 20.00
CA LYS A 189 19.40 -0.51 20.86
C LYS A 189 19.84 0.55 21.87
N GLN A 190 21.00 0.36 22.51
CA GLN A 190 21.53 1.33 23.47
C GLN A 190 21.86 2.66 22.79
N MET A 191 22.49 2.61 21.62
CA MET A 191 22.88 3.81 20.88
C MET A 191 21.67 4.59 20.38
N ARG A 192 20.58 3.91 20.00
CA ARG A 192 19.30 4.54 19.64
C ARG A 192 18.77 5.50 20.70
N GLU A 193 19.05 5.27 21.99
CA GLU A 193 18.55 6.12 23.09
C GLU A 193 19.16 7.53 23.09
N ASN A 194 20.27 7.74 22.37
CA ASN A 194 20.93 9.04 22.27
C ASN A 194 20.32 9.96 21.19
N PHE A 195 19.27 9.51 20.50
CA PHE A 195 18.62 10.22 19.40
C PHE A 195 17.15 10.47 19.73
N THR A 196 16.63 11.62 19.33
CA THR A 196 15.19 11.86 19.30
C THR A 196 14.52 11.04 18.20
N ASP A 197 13.19 10.91 18.26
CA ASP A 197 12.44 10.15 17.27
C ASP A 197 12.53 10.77 15.87
N GLU A 198 12.54 12.10 15.78
CA GLU A 198 12.67 12.84 14.52
C GLU A 198 14.04 12.61 13.88
N GLU A 199 15.13 12.79 14.65
CA GLU A 199 16.50 12.50 14.19
C GLU A 199 16.63 11.04 13.75
N TRP A 200 16.04 10.11 14.49
CA TRP A 200 16.12 8.69 14.19
C TRP A 200 15.43 8.32 12.87
N ILE A 201 14.22 8.85 12.64
CA ILE A 201 13.50 8.67 11.38
C ILE A 201 14.34 9.21 10.22
N ASP A 202 14.95 10.37 10.41
CA ASP A 202 15.81 11.00 9.41
C ASP A 202 17.05 10.16 9.08
N ILE A 203 17.68 9.57 10.10
CA ILE A 203 18.79 8.61 9.93
C ILE A 203 18.34 7.39 9.12
N ILE A 204 17.16 6.82 9.41
CA ILE A 204 16.65 5.67 8.65
C ILE A 204 16.41 6.06 7.19
N LEU A 205 15.77 7.20 6.93
CA LEU A 205 15.54 7.68 5.56
C LEU A 205 16.86 7.91 4.82
N ARG A 206 17.85 8.56 5.46
CA ARG A 206 19.20 8.75 4.89
C ARG A 206 19.89 7.43 4.59
N SER A 207 19.70 6.43 5.44
CA SER A 207 20.24 5.07 5.24
C SER A 207 19.66 4.41 3.99
N THR A 208 18.41 4.73 3.63
CA THR A 208 17.77 4.31 2.36
C THR A 208 18.08 5.22 1.17
N GLY A 209 18.93 6.24 1.35
CA GLY A 209 19.36 7.18 0.32
C GLY A 209 18.40 8.36 0.09
N MET A 210 17.39 8.56 0.95
CA MET A 210 16.38 9.60 0.83
C MET A 210 16.74 10.83 1.68
N GLU A 211 16.49 12.05 1.18
CA GLU A 211 16.74 13.31 1.89
C GLU A 211 15.51 13.72 2.74
N PRO A 212 15.56 13.59 4.08
CA PRO A 212 14.38 13.81 4.93
C PRO A 212 13.80 15.22 4.86
N ASP A 213 14.63 16.24 4.60
CA ASP A 213 14.21 17.64 4.57
C ASP A 213 13.27 17.98 3.41
N LYS A 214 13.20 17.10 2.40
CA LYS A 214 12.26 17.25 1.27
C LYS A 214 10.91 16.61 1.53
N PHE A 215 10.71 16.02 2.70
CA PHE A 215 9.49 15.29 3.06
C PHE A 215 8.82 15.85 4.30
N ASN A 216 7.50 16.01 4.22
CA ASN A 216 6.70 16.21 5.42
C ASN A 216 6.63 14.88 6.22
N GLU A 217 6.17 14.99 7.46
CA GLU A 217 6.03 13.84 8.36
C GLU A 217 5.24 12.68 7.74
N ARG A 218 4.13 12.98 7.05
CA ARG A 218 3.31 11.97 6.38
C ARG A 218 4.12 11.15 5.38
N VAL A 219 4.88 11.81 4.51
CA VAL A 219 5.70 11.12 3.52
C VAL A 219 6.84 10.35 4.19
N LYS A 220 7.48 10.88 5.25
CA LYS A 220 8.50 10.14 6.01
C LYS A 220 7.94 8.81 6.54
N TRP A 221 6.72 8.80 7.05
CA TRP A 221 6.03 7.59 7.53
C TRP A 221 5.73 6.58 6.42
N LEU A 222 5.33 7.05 5.24
CA LEU A 222 5.17 6.18 4.07
C LEU A 222 6.50 5.53 3.66
N HIS A 223 7.61 6.26 3.74
CA HIS A 223 8.93 5.69 3.49
C HIS A 223 9.32 4.61 4.53
N LEU A 224 9.02 4.82 5.81
CA LEU A 224 9.20 3.79 6.83
C LEU A 224 8.34 2.55 6.54
N ALA A 225 7.09 2.74 6.12
CA ALA A 225 6.19 1.64 5.82
C ALA A 225 6.69 0.71 4.70
N ARG A 226 7.48 1.23 3.73
CA ARG A 226 8.17 0.41 2.71
C ARG A 226 9.21 -0.55 3.28
N LEU A 227 9.73 -0.29 4.48
CA LEU A 227 10.72 -1.14 5.14
C LEU A 227 10.08 -2.24 6.00
N ILE A 228 8.77 -2.16 6.29
CA ILE A 228 8.09 -3.17 7.12
C ILE A 228 8.28 -4.61 6.59
N PRO A 229 8.18 -4.90 5.28
CA PRO A 229 8.44 -6.25 4.76
C PRO A 229 9.84 -6.80 5.07
N LEU A 230 10.81 -5.94 5.39
CA LEU A 230 12.17 -6.31 5.73
C LEU A 230 12.34 -6.60 7.23
N VAL A 231 11.52 -6.01 8.10
CA VAL A 231 11.58 -6.18 9.57
C VAL A 231 10.47 -7.07 10.16
N GLU A 232 9.46 -7.43 9.37
CA GLU A 232 8.31 -8.23 9.79
C GLU A 232 8.17 -9.49 8.93
N ASN A 233 8.04 -10.66 9.55
CA ASN A 233 7.95 -11.94 8.83
C ASN A 233 6.61 -12.06 8.13
N ASN A 234 6.57 -12.62 6.91
CA ASN A 234 5.35 -12.83 6.12
C ASN A 234 4.45 -11.59 6.06
N TYR A 235 5.02 -10.41 5.80
CA TYR A 235 4.26 -9.18 5.70
C TYR A 235 3.88 -8.87 4.24
N ASN A 236 2.60 -9.09 3.93
CA ASN A 236 2.01 -8.80 2.62
C ASN A 236 1.73 -7.31 2.44
N PHE A 237 2.38 -6.69 1.46
CA PHE A 237 2.39 -5.25 1.26
C PHE A 237 2.10 -4.91 -0.20
N CYS A 238 1.28 -3.89 -0.43
CA CYS A 238 0.97 -3.37 -1.73
C CYS A 238 1.28 -1.87 -1.81
N GLU A 239 1.99 -1.43 -2.84
CA GLU A 239 2.17 -0.02 -3.16
C GLU A 239 1.84 0.24 -4.63
N LEU A 240 0.78 1.00 -4.87
CA LEU A 240 0.40 1.46 -6.20
C LEU A 240 0.44 2.99 -6.25
N GLY A 241 1.04 3.54 -7.29
CA GLY A 241 1.18 4.99 -7.45
C GLY A 241 1.88 5.37 -8.76
N PRO A 242 2.13 6.67 -9.00
CA PRO A 242 2.75 7.14 -10.23
C PRO A 242 4.19 6.60 -10.40
N ARG A 243 4.67 6.61 -11.65
CA ARG A 243 6.08 6.31 -11.97
C ARG A 243 7.02 7.35 -11.36
N GLY A 244 8.24 6.93 -11.03
CA GLY A 244 9.31 7.83 -10.55
C GLY A 244 9.27 8.14 -9.05
N THR A 245 8.58 7.34 -8.25
CA THR A 245 8.52 7.48 -6.78
C THR A 245 9.43 6.48 -6.04
N GLY A 246 10.34 5.80 -6.75
CA GLY A 246 11.34 4.88 -6.17
C GLY A 246 10.80 3.61 -5.50
N LYS A 247 9.57 3.19 -5.82
CA LYS A 247 8.90 2.02 -5.22
C LYS A 247 9.74 0.74 -5.25
N SER A 248 10.36 0.44 -6.38
CA SER A 248 11.16 -0.78 -6.59
C SER A 248 12.60 -0.66 -6.06
N HIS A 249 13.05 0.56 -5.73
CA HIS A 249 14.43 0.81 -5.30
C HIS A 249 14.74 0.13 -3.96
N VAL A 250 13.81 0.21 -3.00
CA VAL A 250 13.98 -0.37 -1.66
C VAL A 250 14.28 -1.86 -1.73
N TYR A 251 13.47 -2.61 -2.48
CA TYR A 251 13.56 -4.07 -2.56
C TYR A 251 14.68 -4.58 -3.49
N LYS A 252 15.31 -3.67 -4.24
CA LYS A 252 16.43 -3.98 -5.14
C LYS A 252 17.79 -3.65 -4.53
N GLU A 253 17.88 -2.52 -3.82
CA GLU A 253 19.18 -1.94 -3.45
C GLU A 253 19.43 -1.89 -1.94
N ILE A 254 18.39 -1.89 -1.10
CA ILE A 254 18.51 -1.61 0.35
C ILE A 254 18.73 -2.88 1.19
N SER A 255 18.39 -4.06 0.67
CA SER A 255 18.66 -5.32 1.36
C SER A 255 19.23 -6.36 0.41
N PRO A 256 20.37 -7.00 0.75
CA PRO A 256 20.85 -8.17 0.03
C PRO A 256 20.02 -9.42 0.33
N ASN A 257 18.98 -9.31 1.17
CA ASN A 257 18.06 -10.38 1.53
C ASN A 257 16.66 -10.18 0.91
N SER A 258 16.52 -9.27 -0.05
CA SER A 258 15.32 -9.14 -0.88
C SER A 258 15.59 -9.48 -2.35
N ILE A 259 14.57 -9.98 -3.04
CA ILE A 259 14.61 -10.19 -4.49
C ILE A 259 13.47 -9.45 -5.17
N LEU A 260 13.81 -8.72 -6.24
CA LEU A 260 12.84 -8.09 -7.13
C LEU A 260 12.63 -8.98 -8.35
N VAL A 261 11.42 -9.52 -8.50
CA VAL A 261 10.99 -10.32 -9.65
C VAL A 261 10.44 -9.36 -10.71
N SER A 262 11.21 -9.16 -11.77
CA SER A 262 10.83 -8.32 -12.93
C SER A 262 10.39 -9.19 -14.12
N GLY A 263 9.44 -8.71 -14.92
CA GLY A 263 9.07 -9.34 -16.20
C GLY A 263 7.83 -10.25 -16.17
N GLY A 264 7.05 -10.23 -15.08
CA GLY A 264 5.68 -10.75 -15.02
C GLY A 264 5.52 -12.27 -15.05
N GLN A 265 6.39 -13.03 -15.71
CA GLN A 265 6.29 -14.49 -15.78
C GLN A 265 7.01 -15.16 -14.61
N THR A 266 6.26 -15.84 -13.76
CA THR A 266 6.81 -16.71 -12.71
C THR A 266 6.13 -18.08 -12.73
N THR A 267 6.75 -19.05 -12.07
CA THR A 267 6.19 -20.40 -11.90
C THR A 267 6.11 -20.72 -10.42
N VAL A 268 5.21 -21.62 -10.05
CA VAL A 268 5.10 -22.06 -8.65
C VAL A 268 6.40 -22.73 -8.21
N ALA A 269 7.09 -23.43 -9.10
CA ALA A 269 8.38 -24.07 -8.79
C ALA A 269 9.49 -23.07 -8.46
N ASN A 270 9.52 -21.93 -9.15
CA ASN A 270 10.49 -20.86 -8.87
C ASN A 270 10.17 -20.14 -7.56
N LEU A 271 8.89 -19.81 -7.34
CA LEU A 271 8.48 -19.03 -6.19
C LEU A 271 8.48 -19.84 -4.89
N PHE A 272 7.95 -21.07 -4.91
CA PHE A 272 7.67 -21.86 -3.71
C PHE A 272 8.60 -23.07 -3.52
N TYR A 273 8.48 -24.10 -4.36
CA TYR A 273 9.24 -25.34 -4.18
C TYR A 273 9.38 -26.13 -5.48
N ASN A 274 10.60 -26.51 -5.85
CA ASN A 274 10.84 -27.32 -7.03
C ASN A 274 10.83 -28.80 -6.69
N MET A 275 9.76 -29.52 -7.08
CA MET A 275 9.62 -30.96 -6.81
C MET A 275 10.66 -31.83 -7.51
N GLY A 276 11.09 -31.45 -8.72
CA GLY A 276 12.07 -32.23 -9.48
C GLY A 276 13.48 -32.16 -8.89
N LYS A 277 13.84 -31.04 -8.24
CA LYS A 277 15.14 -30.83 -7.59
C LYS A 277 15.10 -31.01 -6.07
N GLY A 278 13.92 -31.04 -5.45
CA GLY A 278 13.76 -31.10 -4.00
C GLY A 278 14.15 -29.81 -3.27
N THR A 279 14.23 -28.66 -3.95
CA THR A 279 14.77 -27.41 -3.39
C THR A 279 13.70 -26.35 -3.15
N MET A 280 13.84 -25.57 -2.08
CA MET A 280 13.03 -24.37 -1.82
C MET A 280 13.18 -23.33 -2.94
N GLY A 281 12.07 -22.67 -3.25
CA GLY A 281 12.01 -21.53 -4.15
C GLY A 281 12.32 -20.22 -3.42
N LEU A 282 12.05 -19.09 -4.08
CA LEU A 282 12.39 -17.76 -3.60
C LEU A 282 11.88 -17.48 -2.17
N VAL A 283 10.65 -17.88 -1.83
CA VAL A 283 10.10 -17.58 -0.48
C VAL A 283 10.86 -18.25 0.67
N GLY A 284 11.62 -19.33 0.40
CA GLY A 284 12.45 -19.99 1.40
C GLY A 284 13.88 -19.45 1.49
N LEU A 285 14.28 -18.58 0.56
CA LEU A 285 15.67 -18.09 0.44
C LEU A 285 15.82 -16.60 0.78
N TRP A 286 14.74 -15.84 0.70
CA TRP A 286 14.75 -14.38 0.83
C TRP A 286 13.83 -13.93 1.98
N ASP A 287 14.15 -12.78 2.58
CA ASP A 287 13.34 -12.16 3.63
C ASP A 287 12.11 -11.43 3.02
N CYS A 288 12.23 -11.02 1.76
CA CYS A 288 11.17 -10.35 1.00
C CYS A 288 11.25 -10.71 -0.50
N VAL A 289 10.10 -11.07 -1.08
CA VAL A 289 9.94 -11.26 -2.52
C VAL A 289 9.03 -10.15 -3.04
N ALA A 290 9.61 -9.23 -3.82
CA ALA A 290 8.90 -8.11 -4.41
C ALA A 290 8.62 -8.35 -5.89
N PHE A 291 7.38 -8.11 -6.31
CA PHE A 291 6.95 -8.15 -7.70
C PHE A 291 6.92 -6.74 -8.25
N ASP A 292 7.79 -6.46 -9.22
CA ASP A 292 7.75 -5.21 -9.97
C ASP A 292 6.70 -5.32 -11.07
N GLU A 293 5.96 -4.24 -11.29
CA GLU A 293 4.85 -4.20 -12.25
C GLU A 293 3.80 -5.30 -12.02
N VAL A 294 3.00 -5.15 -10.96
CA VAL A 294 1.93 -6.12 -10.62
C VAL A 294 1.02 -6.51 -11.78
N ALA A 295 0.73 -5.58 -12.70
CA ALA A 295 -0.09 -5.83 -13.89
C ALA A 295 0.47 -6.92 -14.81
N GLY A 296 1.79 -7.14 -14.78
CA GLY A 296 2.47 -8.14 -15.60
C GLY A 296 2.42 -9.56 -15.02
N ILE A 297 1.99 -9.75 -13.77
CA ILE A 297 2.07 -11.04 -13.08
C ILE A 297 1.21 -12.09 -13.81
N LYS A 298 1.86 -13.13 -14.32
CA LYS A 298 1.27 -14.30 -14.95
C LYS A 298 1.93 -15.56 -14.40
N PHE A 299 1.10 -16.42 -13.80
CA PHE A 299 1.52 -17.77 -13.43
C PHE A 299 1.33 -18.70 -14.61
N LYS A 300 2.35 -19.51 -14.93
CA LYS A 300 2.19 -20.60 -15.91
C LYS A 300 1.30 -21.72 -15.38
N ASP A 301 1.32 -21.92 -14.06
CA ASP A 301 0.54 -22.93 -13.37
C ASP A 301 -0.81 -22.34 -12.90
N GLN A 302 -1.91 -23.07 -13.09
CA GLN A 302 -3.25 -22.59 -12.68
C GLN A 302 -3.40 -22.42 -11.16
N ASP A 303 -2.69 -23.24 -10.38
CA ASP A 303 -2.80 -23.24 -8.91
C ASP A 303 -1.93 -22.17 -8.22
N GLY A 304 -1.17 -21.37 -8.98
CA GLY A 304 -0.18 -20.47 -8.40
C GLY A 304 -0.76 -19.40 -7.47
N VAL A 305 -1.92 -18.86 -7.82
CA VAL A 305 -2.63 -17.88 -6.98
C VAL A 305 -3.19 -18.55 -5.72
N GLN A 306 -3.66 -19.80 -5.80
CA GLN A 306 -4.20 -20.52 -4.65
C GLN A 306 -3.11 -20.82 -3.61
N ILE A 307 -1.95 -21.32 -4.04
CA ILE A 307 -0.80 -21.57 -3.16
C ILE A 307 -0.31 -20.26 -2.53
N MET A 308 -0.31 -19.17 -3.31
CA MET A 308 0.03 -17.85 -2.82
C MET A 308 -0.93 -17.37 -1.73
N LYS A 309 -2.24 -17.60 -1.89
CA LYS A 309 -3.24 -17.31 -0.84
C LYS A 309 -2.91 -18.07 0.45
N ASP A 310 -2.66 -19.36 0.37
CA ASP A 310 -2.38 -20.18 1.56
C ASP A 310 -1.11 -19.68 2.28
N TYR A 311 -0.07 -19.39 1.52
CA TYR A 311 1.18 -18.81 2.03
C TYR A 311 0.99 -17.44 2.67
N MET A 312 0.32 -16.51 1.98
CA MET A 312 0.10 -15.15 2.50
C MET A 312 -0.69 -15.15 3.81
N ALA A 313 -1.56 -16.14 4.03
CA ALA A 313 -2.34 -16.25 5.27
C ALA A 313 -1.53 -16.83 6.45
N SER A 314 -0.70 -17.86 6.19
CA SER A 314 -0.13 -18.70 7.24
C SER A 314 1.40 -18.64 7.35
N GLY A 315 2.09 -18.21 6.30
CA GLY A 315 3.54 -18.35 6.14
C GLY A 315 3.96 -19.77 5.75
N SER A 316 3.00 -20.66 5.47
CA SER A 316 3.23 -22.04 5.07
C SER A 316 2.49 -22.37 3.78
N PHE A 317 2.97 -23.38 3.07
CA PHE A 317 2.30 -23.89 1.89
C PHE A 317 2.45 -25.41 1.79
N ALA A 318 1.38 -26.07 1.34
CA ALA A 318 1.39 -27.49 1.07
C ALA A 318 1.84 -27.74 -0.37
N ARG A 319 2.89 -28.56 -0.56
CA ARG A 319 3.27 -29.03 -1.89
C ARG A 319 3.90 -30.41 -1.84
N GLY A 320 3.28 -31.37 -2.52
CA GLY A 320 3.67 -32.79 -2.42
C GLY A 320 3.09 -33.42 -1.16
N LYS A 321 3.91 -34.09 -0.35
CA LYS A 321 3.49 -34.80 0.87
C LYS A 321 3.76 -34.03 2.18
N GLU A 322 4.39 -32.86 2.11
CA GLU A 322 4.82 -32.10 3.29
C GLU A 322 4.39 -30.63 3.20
N GLU A 323 4.07 -30.06 4.36
CA GLU A 323 3.89 -28.63 4.55
C GLU A 323 5.26 -27.98 4.77
N LYS A 324 5.51 -26.85 4.08
CA LYS A 324 6.77 -26.12 4.18
C LYS A 324 6.51 -24.71 4.70
N ASN A 325 7.29 -24.30 5.68
CA ASN A 325 7.24 -22.96 6.26
C ASN A 325 8.28 -22.04 5.60
N ALA A 326 7.92 -20.78 5.45
CA ALA A 326 8.81 -19.72 4.97
C ALA A 326 8.43 -18.39 5.66
N THR A 327 9.37 -17.45 5.70
CA THR A 327 9.19 -16.19 6.42
C THR A 327 9.14 -14.98 5.49
N ALA A 328 9.33 -15.15 4.18
CA ALA A 328 9.39 -14.06 3.23
C ALA A 328 8.12 -13.21 3.19
N GLY A 329 8.23 -11.89 3.27
CA GLY A 329 7.12 -10.99 2.95
C GLY A 329 6.86 -10.94 1.44
N MET A 330 5.59 -10.79 1.05
CA MET A 330 5.21 -10.58 -0.35
C MET A 330 4.91 -9.10 -0.60
N VAL A 331 5.62 -8.52 -1.55
CA VAL A 331 5.51 -7.10 -1.90
C VAL A 331 5.03 -6.96 -3.34
N PHE A 332 4.02 -6.13 -3.54
CA PHE A 332 3.40 -5.89 -4.83
C PHE A 332 3.51 -4.42 -5.19
N VAL A 333 4.33 -4.11 -6.21
CA VAL A 333 4.59 -2.74 -6.65
C VAL A 333 4.02 -2.48 -8.03
N GLY A 334 3.19 -1.45 -8.16
CA GLY A 334 2.47 -1.17 -9.39
C GLY A 334 2.32 0.30 -9.71
N ASN A 335 1.90 0.56 -10.96
CA ASN A 335 1.67 1.91 -11.45
C ASN A 335 0.18 2.19 -11.59
N ILE A 336 -0.26 3.35 -11.10
CA ILE A 336 -1.58 3.88 -11.41
C ILE A 336 -1.41 4.89 -12.55
N ASN A 337 -2.10 4.65 -13.67
CA ASN A 337 -1.97 5.46 -14.89
C ASN A 337 -2.99 6.59 -14.99
N GLN A 338 -4.03 6.58 -14.15
CA GLN A 338 -5.08 7.60 -14.08
C GLN A 338 -5.12 8.28 -12.70
N SER A 339 -5.85 9.39 -12.55
CA SER A 339 -5.97 10.00 -11.23
C SER A 339 -6.76 9.10 -10.29
N VAL A 340 -6.41 9.16 -9.00
CA VAL A 340 -7.07 8.38 -7.95
C VAL A 340 -8.56 8.72 -7.87
N ASP A 341 -8.93 9.99 -8.04
CA ASP A 341 -10.34 10.42 -8.06
C ASP A 341 -11.15 9.77 -9.18
N ILE A 342 -10.56 9.60 -10.37
CA ILE A 342 -11.22 8.92 -11.48
C ILE A 342 -11.33 7.43 -11.16
N LEU A 343 -10.24 6.81 -10.72
CA LEU A 343 -10.19 5.38 -10.42
C LEU A 343 -11.19 4.99 -9.32
N LEU A 344 -11.35 5.82 -8.29
CA LEU A 344 -12.32 5.60 -7.21
C LEU A 344 -13.78 5.73 -7.67
N LYS A 345 -14.04 6.45 -8.77
CA LYS A 345 -15.37 6.62 -9.39
C LYS A 345 -15.69 5.54 -10.42
N THR A 346 -14.68 5.05 -11.14
CA THR A 346 -14.86 4.10 -12.24
C THR A 346 -14.61 2.64 -11.85
N SER A 347 -13.80 2.39 -10.83
CA SER A 347 -13.34 1.05 -10.41
C SER A 347 -12.91 1.07 -8.91
N HIS A 348 -11.78 0.45 -8.57
CA HIS A 348 -11.19 0.35 -7.23
C HIS A 348 -9.66 0.50 -7.25
N LEU A 349 -9.04 0.76 -6.09
CA LEU A 349 -7.59 1.01 -6.00
C LEU A 349 -6.71 -0.17 -6.48
N PHE A 350 -7.21 -1.41 -6.40
CA PHE A 350 -6.51 -2.61 -6.89
C PHE A 350 -6.61 -2.85 -8.41
N ASP A 351 -7.25 -1.98 -9.17
CA ASP A 351 -7.43 -2.11 -10.64
C ASP A 351 -6.14 -2.42 -11.44
N PRO A 352 -4.93 -1.94 -11.03
CA PRO A 352 -3.70 -2.33 -11.70
C PRO A 352 -3.29 -3.81 -11.57
N PHE A 353 -3.90 -4.60 -10.68
CA PHE A 353 -3.64 -6.03 -10.60
C PHE A 353 -4.24 -6.78 -11.80
N PRO A 354 -3.67 -7.93 -12.20
CA PRO A 354 -4.30 -8.81 -13.20
C PRO A 354 -5.67 -9.28 -12.69
N ASP A 355 -6.67 -9.43 -13.56
CA ASP A 355 -8.06 -9.78 -13.19
C ASP A 355 -8.15 -10.98 -12.24
N VAL A 356 -7.33 -12.01 -12.45
CA VAL A 356 -7.24 -13.23 -11.62
C VAL A 356 -6.87 -12.97 -10.15
N MET A 357 -6.30 -11.80 -9.85
CA MET A 357 -5.94 -11.34 -8.50
C MET A 357 -6.76 -10.11 -8.09
N GLY A 358 -6.91 -9.15 -9.00
CA GLY A 358 -7.57 -7.86 -8.75
C GLY A 358 -9.07 -7.97 -8.45
N GLN A 359 -9.71 -9.07 -8.88
CA GLN A 359 -11.11 -9.39 -8.56
C GLN A 359 -11.26 -10.51 -7.50
N ASP A 360 -10.16 -11.14 -7.06
CA ASP A 360 -10.19 -12.19 -6.03
C ASP A 360 -10.14 -11.54 -4.63
N THR A 361 -11.32 -11.36 -4.02
CA THR A 361 -11.44 -10.77 -2.68
C THR A 361 -10.67 -11.56 -1.63
N ALA A 362 -10.58 -12.89 -1.75
CA ALA A 362 -9.82 -13.72 -0.81
C ALA A 362 -8.32 -13.48 -0.92
N PHE A 363 -7.80 -13.23 -2.13
CA PHE A 363 -6.41 -12.82 -2.34
C PHE A 363 -6.14 -11.43 -1.75
N LEU A 364 -6.95 -10.44 -2.12
CA LEU A 364 -6.76 -9.05 -1.70
C LEU A 364 -6.92 -8.87 -0.18
N ASP A 365 -7.79 -9.64 0.47
CA ASP A 365 -7.99 -9.61 1.93
C ASP A 365 -6.78 -10.10 2.73
N ARG A 366 -5.81 -10.75 2.09
CA ARG A 366 -4.53 -11.13 2.71
C ARG A 366 -3.47 -10.03 2.69
N MET A 367 -3.75 -8.90 2.05
CA MET A 367 -2.85 -7.73 2.07
C MET A 367 -2.91 -7.07 3.45
N HIS A 368 -1.78 -6.97 4.16
CA HIS A 368 -1.77 -6.29 5.45
C HIS A 368 -1.83 -4.76 5.30
N CYS A 369 -1.19 -4.24 4.25
CA CYS A 369 -1.06 -2.80 4.03
C CYS A 369 -1.22 -2.44 2.56
N TYR A 370 -2.01 -1.40 2.31
CA TYR A 370 -2.03 -0.66 1.05
C TYR A 370 -1.38 0.70 1.27
N LEU A 371 -0.20 0.90 0.71
CA LEU A 371 0.51 2.17 0.74
C LEU A 371 0.06 3.08 -0.43
N PRO A 372 -0.42 4.31 -0.15
CA PRO A 372 -0.85 5.27 -1.16
C PRO A 372 0.36 5.90 -1.87
N GLY A 373 0.89 5.21 -2.88
CA GLY A 373 2.11 5.65 -3.59
C GLY A 373 1.95 6.99 -4.33
N TRP A 374 0.72 7.49 -4.51
CA TRP A 374 0.43 8.82 -5.07
C TRP A 374 0.68 9.98 -4.12
N GLU A 375 0.77 9.73 -2.81
CA GLU A 375 1.16 10.76 -1.83
C GLU A 375 2.67 11.02 -1.85
N ILE A 376 3.47 10.09 -2.39
CA ILE A 376 4.92 10.22 -2.48
C ILE A 376 5.27 11.04 -3.72
N PRO A 377 6.06 12.12 -3.59
CA PRO A 377 6.42 12.96 -4.72
C PRO A 377 7.29 12.21 -5.73
N LYS A 378 7.22 12.63 -7.00
CA LYS A 378 8.15 12.15 -8.02
C LYS A 378 9.55 12.70 -7.72
N TYR A 379 10.52 11.81 -7.66
CA TYR A 379 11.87 12.19 -7.25
C TYR A 379 12.56 13.06 -8.29
N ARG A 380 13.36 13.97 -7.75
CA ARG A 380 14.35 14.80 -8.42
C ARG A 380 15.69 14.60 -7.69
N PRO A 381 16.84 15.01 -8.26
CA PRO A 381 18.14 14.83 -7.61
C PRO A 381 18.19 15.30 -6.15
N GLU A 382 17.49 16.39 -5.81
CA GLU A 382 17.39 16.96 -4.46
C GLU A 382 16.69 16.07 -3.41
N PHE A 383 15.97 15.01 -3.84
CA PHE A 383 15.31 14.06 -2.93
C PHE A 383 16.24 12.95 -2.44
N PHE A 384 17.46 12.88 -2.98
CA PHE A 384 18.44 11.89 -2.58
C PHE A 384 19.45 12.52 -1.64
N THR A 385 19.71 11.90 -0.49
CA THR A 385 20.59 12.50 0.52
C THR A 385 22.06 12.44 0.13
N ASP A 386 22.80 13.49 0.48
CA ASP A 386 24.26 13.54 0.39
C ASP A 386 24.94 13.36 1.76
N ASN A 387 24.13 13.21 2.82
CA ASN A 387 24.59 13.12 4.20
C ASN A 387 24.98 11.68 4.61
N TYR A 388 25.39 11.53 5.87
CA TYR A 388 25.65 10.23 6.47
C TYR A 388 24.36 9.43 6.68
N GLY A 389 24.43 8.14 6.38
CA GLY A 389 23.45 7.14 6.78
C GLY A 389 24.16 5.84 7.12
N PHE A 390 23.42 4.85 7.63
CA PHE A 390 23.99 3.53 7.87
C PHE A 390 24.46 2.89 6.57
N ILE A 391 25.53 2.09 6.68
CA ILE A 391 25.94 1.18 5.61
C ILE A 391 24.78 0.21 5.35
N THR A 392 24.44 0.02 4.09
CA THR A 392 23.26 -0.71 3.64
C THR A 392 23.25 -2.15 4.15
N ASP A 393 24.38 -2.85 4.10
CA ASP A 393 24.51 -4.22 4.60
C ASP A 393 24.33 -4.30 6.12
N TYR A 394 24.95 -3.36 6.87
CA TYR A 394 24.78 -3.26 8.32
C TYR A 394 23.30 -3.09 8.71
N TYR A 395 22.61 -2.13 8.08
CA TYR A 395 21.21 -1.89 8.39
C TYR A 395 20.29 -3.05 7.93
N ALA A 396 20.61 -3.71 6.82
CA ALA A 396 19.85 -4.86 6.36
C ALA A 396 19.91 -6.05 7.33
N GLU A 397 21.06 -6.30 7.93
CA GLU A 397 21.21 -7.34 8.95
C GLU A 397 20.58 -6.93 10.29
N ILE A 398 20.62 -5.64 10.68
CA ILE A 398 19.80 -5.13 11.80
C ILE A 398 18.31 -5.39 11.56
N MET A 399 17.82 -5.12 10.35
CA MET A 399 16.43 -5.43 10.00
C MET A 399 16.11 -6.92 10.12
N ARG A 400 17.06 -7.80 9.78
CA ARG A 400 16.94 -9.25 9.93
C ARG A 400 16.88 -9.67 11.39
N GLU A 401 17.67 -9.08 12.28
CA GLU A 401 17.57 -9.30 13.73
C GLU A 401 16.22 -8.82 14.29
N LEU A 402 15.71 -7.67 13.81
CA LEU A 402 14.39 -7.16 14.18
C LEU A 402 13.25 -8.12 13.80
N ARG A 403 13.41 -8.97 12.77
CA ARG A 403 12.41 -9.99 12.41
C ARG A 403 12.24 -11.09 13.48
N LYS A 404 13.21 -11.26 14.38
CA LYS A 404 13.14 -12.26 15.46
C LYS A 404 12.27 -11.79 16.64
N ILE A 405 11.98 -10.49 16.71
CA ILE A 405 11.20 -9.87 17.77
C ILE A 405 9.79 -9.58 17.23
N SER A 406 8.79 -9.51 18.12
CA SER A 406 7.43 -9.08 17.76
C SER A 406 6.96 -8.02 18.74
N TYR A 407 6.29 -6.98 18.22
CA TYR A 407 5.59 -5.96 19.00
C TYR A 407 4.11 -5.90 18.61
N SER A 408 3.55 -7.03 18.17
CA SER A 408 2.16 -7.13 17.69
C SER A 408 1.12 -6.75 18.76
N ASP A 409 1.46 -6.96 20.02
CA ASP A 409 0.67 -6.70 21.21
C ASP A 409 0.98 -5.36 21.90
N ALA A 410 1.93 -4.57 21.38
CA ALA A 410 2.38 -3.32 22.01
C ALA A 410 1.24 -2.29 22.23
N HIS A 411 0.22 -2.31 21.39
CA HIS A 411 -0.97 -1.47 21.53
C HIS A 411 -1.95 -1.95 22.61
N ASP A 412 -1.99 -3.26 22.93
CA ASP A 412 -3.00 -3.86 23.82
C ASP A 412 -2.95 -3.25 25.25
N LYS A 413 -1.76 -2.81 25.68
CA LYS A 413 -1.58 -2.11 26.96
C LYS A 413 -2.38 -0.80 27.04
N TYR A 414 -2.49 -0.07 25.93
CA TYR A 414 -3.03 1.29 25.91
C TYR A 414 -4.40 1.39 25.22
N PHE A 415 -4.67 0.51 24.25
CA PHE A 415 -5.83 0.60 23.37
C PHE A 415 -6.43 -0.78 23.09
N ARG A 416 -7.73 -0.82 22.77
CA ARG A 416 -8.43 -1.96 22.19
C ARG A 416 -8.89 -1.62 20.79
N LEU A 417 -8.93 -2.59 19.89
CA LEU A 417 -9.48 -2.39 18.55
C LEU A 417 -11.00 -2.39 18.59
N GLY A 418 -11.63 -1.62 17.70
CA GLY A 418 -13.08 -1.58 17.53
C GLY A 418 -13.68 -2.90 17.06
N ASN A 419 -15.01 -2.99 17.12
CA ASN A 419 -15.75 -4.22 16.81
C ASN A 419 -15.86 -4.54 15.31
N GLN A 420 -15.60 -3.57 14.42
CA GLN A 420 -15.67 -3.75 12.96
C GLN A 420 -14.39 -4.31 12.33
N LEU A 421 -13.42 -4.76 13.13
CA LEU A 421 -12.21 -5.43 12.63
C LEU A 421 -12.39 -6.95 12.73
N ASN A 422 -12.35 -7.63 11.58
CA ASN A 422 -12.31 -9.10 11.58
C ASN A 422 -10.90 -9.61 11.97
N GLN A 423 -10.74 -10.93 12.14
CA GLN A 423 -9.46 -11.49 12.57
C GLN A 423 -8.29 -11.17 11.62
N ARG A 424 -8.53 -11.10 10.30
CA ARG A 424 -7.50 -10.74 9.32
C ARG A 424 -7.13 -9.26 9.40
N ASP A 425 -8.13 -8.40 9.65
CA ASP A 425 -7.93 -6.98 9.91
C ASP A 425 -7.07 -6.75 11.16
N VAL A 426 -7.39 -7.47 12.24
CA VAL A 426 -6.61 -7.43 13.49
C VAL A 426 -5.17 -7.86 13.24
N ILE A 427 -4.94 -8.99 12.54
CA ILE A 427 -3.59 -9.47 12.23
C ILE A 427 -2.82 -8.44 11.40
N ALA A 428 -3.45 -7.86 10.37
CA ALA A 428 -2.83 -6.85 9.52
C ALA A 428 -2.41 -5.61 10.30
N VAL A 429 -3.29 -5.08 11.15
CA VAL A 429 -3.02 -3.91 12.00
C VAL A 429 -1.91 -4.23 12.98
N LYS A 430 -1.98 -5.37 13.70
CA LYS A 430 -0.94 -5.78 14.67
C LYS A 430 0.43 -5.93 14.03
N ARG A 431 0.51 -6.53 12.84
CA ARG A 431 1.78 -6.66 12.08
C ARG A 431 2.33 -5.31 11.63
N THR A 432 1.46 -4.39 11.21
CA THR A 432 1.87 -3.03 10.80
C THR A 432 2.39 -2.23 12.01
N VAL A 433 1.70 -2.32 13.15
CA VAL A 433 2.14 -1.75 14.43
C VAL A 433 3.51 -2.29 14.83
N SER A 434 3.68 -3.62 14.78
CA SER A 434 4.95 -4.29 15.08
C SER A 434 6.08 -3.79 14.19
N GLY A 435 5.86 -3.75 12.87
CA GLY A 435 6.85 -3.26 11.91
C GLY A 435 7.25 -1.80 12.13
N MET A 436 6.28 -0.91 12.35
CA MET A 436 6.56 0.51 12.61
C MET A 436 7.30 0.72 13.93
N ILE A 437 6.95 -0.01 14.99
CA ILE A 437 7.65 0.04 16.27
C ILE A 437 9.09 -0.44 16.11
N LYS A 438 9.35 -1.53 15.37
CA LYS A 438 10.71 -2.02 15.11
C LYS A 438 11.58 -0.98 14.41
N LEU A 439 11.01 -0.20 13.50
CA LEU A 439 11.74 0.84 12.77
C LEU A 439 11.99 2.07 13.65
N VAL A 440 10.98 2.60 14.34
CA VAL A 440 11.10 3.87 15.09
C VAL A 440 11.68 3.66 16.49
N TYR A 441 11.31 2.57 17.15
CA TYR A 441 11.65 2.22 18.53
C TYR A 441 12.28 0.81 18.62
N PRO A 442 13.40 0.52 17.92
CA PRO A 442 14.03 -0.81 17.93
C PRO A 442 14.46 -1.26 19.34
N HIS A 443 14.68 -0.30 20.24
CA HIS A 443 15.03 -0.46 21.65
C HIS A 443 13.84 -0.79 22.57
N GLY A 444 12.60 -0.76 22.06
CA GLY A 444 11.40 -1.16 22.80
C GLY A 444 10.90 -0.14 23.83
N LYS A 445 11.44 1.09 23.87
CA LYS A 445 10.93 2.16 24.75
C LYS A 445 10.04 3.11 23.92
N PHE A 446 8.76 3.15 24.28
CA PHE A 446 7.75 4.02 23.64
C PHE A 446 6.63 4.34 24.63
N LYS A 447 5.97 5.47 24.44
CA LYS A 447 4.87 5.97 25.29
C LYS A 447 3.52 5.73 24.60
N LYS A 448 2.42 5.94 25.34
CA LYS A 448 1.03 5.81 24.83
C LYS A 448 0.82 6.58 23.52
N LYS A 449 1.23 7.86 23.49
CA LYS A 449 1.07 8.75 22.31
C LYS A 449 1.81 8.24 21.08
N ASP A 450 2.99 7.66 21.27
CA ASP A 450 3.83 7.12 20.20
C ASP A 450 3.15 5.91 19.55
N VAL A 451 2.64 5.00 20.39
CA VAL A 451 1.88 3.82 19.96
C VAL A 451 0.56 4.21 19.30
N GLU A 452 -0.14 5.22 19.81
CA GLU A 452 -1.39 5.73 19.23
C GLU A 452 -1.20 6.22 17.79
N LYS A 453 -0.12 6.98 17.55
CA LYS A 453 0.22 7.48 16.23
C LYS A 453 0.51 6.34 15.25
N ILE A 454 1.26 5.32 15.70
CA ILE A 454 1.53 4.10 14.93
C ILE A 454 0.23 3.32 14.67
N LEU A 455 -0.65 3.20 15.67
CA LEU A 455 -1.91 2.48 15.57
C LEU A 455 -2.85 3.16 14.57
N ARG A 456 -3.02 4.49 14.64
CA ARG A 456 -3.79 5.28 13.67
C ARG A 456 -3.31 5.06 12.23
N PHE A 457 -1.99 5.16 12.01
CA PHE A 457 -1.41 4.90 10.69
C PHE A 457 -1.68 3.46 10.22
N SER A 458 -1.52 2.48 11.11
CA SER A 458 -1.74 1.06 10.81
C SER A 458 -3.19 0.76 10.43
N LEU A 459 -4.15 1.33 11.18
CA LEU A 459 -5.57 1.23 10.88
C LEU A 459 -5.92 1.84 9.54
N GLU A 460 -5.37 3.02 9.22
CA GLU A 460 -5.60 3.69 7.94
C GLU A 460 -5.13 2.83 6.76
N MET A 461 -3.90 2.29 6.83
CA MET A 461 -3.34 1.45 5.77
C MET A 461 -4.17 0.19 5.51
N ARG A 462 -4.66 -0.46 6.57
CA ARG A 462 -5.52 -1.65 6.43
C ARG A 462 -6.95 -1.28 6.03
N ARG A 463 -7.51 -0.19 6.55
CA ARG A 463 -8.84 0.29 6.15
C ARG A 463 -8.90 0.54 4.65
N ARG A 464 -7.84 1.09 4.05
CA ARG A 464 -7.77 1.29 2.58
C ARG A 464 -7.97 -0.01 1.79
N VAL A 465 -7.43 -1.14 2.26
CA VAL A 465 -7.67 -2.47 1.68
C VAL A 465 -9.17 -2.83 1.79
N LYS A 466 -9.74 -2.69 3.00
CA LYS A 466 -11.13 -3.05 3.29
C LYS A 466 -12.15 -2.21 2.54
N GLU A 467 -11.91 -0.92 2.37
CA GLU A 467 -12.75 -0.04 1.55
C GLU A 467 -12.79 -0.51 0.09
N GLN A 468 -11.69 -1.08 -0.43
CA GLN A 468 -11.71 -1.66 -1.79
C GLN A 468 -12.41 -3.01 -1.83
N LEU A 469 -12.23 -3.85 -0.81
CA LEU A 469 -12.95 -5.12 -0.70
C LEU A 469 -14.46 -4.88 -0.61
N LYS A 470 -14.92 -3.84 0.10
CA LYS A 470 -16.32 -3.39 0.11
C LYS A 470 -16.81 -3.02 -1.29
N LYS A 471 -15.98 -2.35 -2.11
CA LYS A 471 -16.34 -2.04 -3.51
C LYS A 471 -16.42 -3.27 -4.40
N ILE A 472 -15.56 -4.26 -4.19
CA ILE A 472 -15.46 -5.46 -5.05
C ILE A 472 -16.47 -6.54 -4.62
N GLY A 473 -16.50 -6.89 -3.32
CA GLY A 473 -17.31 -7.96 -2.74
C GLY A 473 -18.62 -7.50 -2.10
N GLY A 474 -18.92 -6.19 -2.09
CA GLY A 474 -20.18 -5.65 -1.58
C GLY A 474 -20.39 -5.91 -0.08
N MET A 475 -21.57 -6.45 0.27
CA MET A 475 -22.00 -6.63 1.66
C MET A 475 -21.17 -7.62 2.46
N GLU A 476 -20.35 -8.46 1.84
CA GLU A 476 -19.43 -9.33 2.58
C GLU A 476 -18.40 -8.53 3.40
N PHE A 477 -18.08 -7.30 2.96
CA PHE A 477 -17.03 -6.46 3.55
C PHE A 477 -17.57 -5.12 4.08
N TYR A 478 -18.81 -5.08 4.57
CA TYR A 478 -19.44 -3.84 5.06
C TYR A 478 -18.80 -3.24 6.33
N ASP A 479 -18.17 -4.08 7.16
CA ASP A 479 -17.44 -3.68 8.37
C ASP A 479 -16.13 -2.96 8.00
N VAL A 480 -16.23 -1.64 7.76
CA VAL A 480 -15.11 -0.77 7.34
C VAL A 480 -14.84 0.40 8.30
N ASN A 481 -15.69 0.64 9.30
CA ASN A 481 -15.48 1.73 10.26
C ASN A 481 -14.49 1.31 11.34
N PHE A 482 -13.23 1.31 10.94
CA PHE A 482 -12.12 0.99 11.83
C PHE A 482 -11.99 2.04 12.91
N SER A 483 -11.89 1.58 14.15
CA SER A 483 -11.72 2.40 15.34
C SER A 483 -10.78 1.73 16.33
N TYR A 484 -10.37 2.50 17.34
CA TYR A 484 -9.74 2.00 18.54
C TYR A 484 -10.28 2.73 19.76
N ILE A 485 -10.22 2.07 20.91
CA ILE A 485 -10.77 2.52 22.18
C ILE A 485 -9.62 2.65 23.17
N SER A 486 -9.47 3.82 23.80
CA SER A 486 -8.46 4.02 24.84
C SER A 486 -8.85 3.30 26.13
N ASN A 487 -7.91 2.56 26.73
CA ASN A 487 -8.16 1.79 27.96
C ASN A 487 -8.35 2.68 29.20
N ASP A 488 -7.91 3.95 29.15
CA ASP A 488 -7.93 4.85 30.31
C ASP A 488 -9.28 5.57 30.47
N ASP A 489 -9.85 6.04 29.37
CA ASP A 489 -11.06 6.89 29.32
C ASP A 489 -12.21 6.27 28.52
N PHE A 490 -12.00 5.09 27.90
CA PHE A 490 -12.99 4.38 27.08
C PHE A 490 -13.49 5.18 25.87
N ASN A 491 -12.77 6.23 25.45
CA ASN A 491 -13.10 6.98 24.26
C ASN A 491 -12.76 6.16 23.01
N GLU A 492 -13.75 6.00 22.13
CA GLU A 492 -13.61 5.35 20.83
C GLU A 492 -13.31 6.38 19.74
N GLU A 493 -12.23 6.18 19.00
CA GLU A 493 -11.81 7.05 17.92
C GLU A 493 -11.80 6.30 16.59
N TYR A 494 -12.55 6.82 15.62
CA TYR A 494 -12.63 6.27 14.27
C TYR A 494 -11.50 6.81 13.37
N VAL A 495 -10.95 5.94 12.53
CA VAL A 495 -9.86 6.26 11.60
C VAL A 495 -10.39 6.22 10.17
N SER A 496 -10.51 7.39 9.52
CA SER A 496 -10.93 7.50 8.11
C SER A 496 -9.75 7.33 7.14
N VAL A 497 -10.06 7.18 5.85
CA VAL A 497 -9.08 7.26 4.76
C VAL A 497 -9.36 8.48 3.88
N PRO A 498 -8.35 9.22 3.40
CA PRO A 498 -8.54 10.40 2.54
C PRO A 498 -9.29 10.10 1.23
N GLU A 499 -9.23 8.85 0.76
CA GLU A 499 -9.88 8.39 -0.47
C GLU A 499 -11.39 8.14 -0.33
N GLN A 500 -11.94 8.28 0.88
CA GLN A 500 -13.39 8.38 1.04
C GLN A 500 -13.84 9.72 0.48
N SER A 501 -14.94 9.72 -0.28
CA SER A 501 -15.53 10.93 -0.84
C SER A 501 -15.91 11.87 0.33
N SER A 502 -15.03 12.81 0.65
CA SER A 502 -15.09 13.65 1.84
C SER A 502 -16.02 14.85 1.62
N GLY A 503 -17.28 14.54 1.36
CA GLY A 503 -18.38 15.47 1.42
C GLY A 503 -19.64 14.63 1.43
N SER A 504 -20.44 14.71 2.50
CA SER A 504 -21.78 14.12 2.49
C SER A 504 -22.48 14.69 1.25
N LEU A 505 -22.76 13.81 0.28
CA LEU A 505 -23.41 14.23 -0.98
C LEU A 505 -24.80 14.83 -0.68
N ILE A 506 -25.36 14.42 0.46
CA ILE A 506 -26.55 14.97 1.09
C ILE A 506 -26.11 15.98 2.16
N PRO A 507 -26.41 17.28 2.02
CA PRO A 507 -26.06 18.29 3.00
C PRO A 507 -26.86 18.11 4.30
N GLU A 508 -26.27 18.48 5.43
CA GLU A 508 -26.99 18.63 6.70
C GLU A 508 -27.74 19.97 6.75
N GLY A 509 -28.91 19.99 7.40
CA GLY A 509 -29.75 21.19 7.51
C GLY A 509 -30.93 21.22 6.52
N VAL A 510 -31.75 22.26 6.61
CA VAL A 510 -32.97 22.41 5.78
C VAL A 510 -32.56 22.83 4.37
N GLY A 511 -32.91 21.99 3.38
CA GLY A 511 -32.63 22.27 1.97
C GLY A 511 -33.54 23.36 1.39
N LYS A 512 -33.37 23.65 0.09
CA LYS A 512 -34.30 24.51 -0.66
C LYS A 512 -35.54 23.71 -1.07
N ALA A 513 -36.69 24.37 -1.13
CA ALA A 513 -37.90 23.78 -1.68
C ALA A 513 -37.66 23.30 -3.13
N GLY A 514 -38.11 22.09 -3.45
CA GLY A 514 -37.89 21.45 -4.75
C GLY A 514 -36.58 20.68 -4.89
N HIS A 515 -35.72 20.65 -3.86
CA HIS A 515 -34.45 19.91 -3.87
C HIS A 515 -34.55 18.66 -2.99
N LEU A 516 -34.21 17.49 -3.55
CA LEU A 516 -34.19 16.24 -2.79
C LEU A 516 -33.26 15.18 -3.41
N TYR A 517 -33.11 14.06 -2.71
CA TYR A 517 -32.25 12.96 -3.07
C TYR A 517 -33.02 11.64 -3.10
N THR A 518 -32.67 10.77 -4.05
CA THR A 518 -33.13 9.39 -4.15
C THR A 518 -31.95 8.46 -4.42
N VAL A 519 -32.04 7.21 -3.97
CA VAL A 519 -31.04 6.18 -4.22
C VAL A 519 -31.74 5.01 -4.93
N SER A 520 -31.20 4.60 -6.07
CA SER A 520 -31.68 3.43 -6.82
C SER A 520 -30.56 2.86 -7.72
N HIS A 521 -30.85 1.76 -8.41
CA HIS A 521 -30.00 1.19 -9.43
C HIS A 521 -29.90 2.12 -10.65
N GLY A 522 -28.68 2.42 -11.07
CA GLY A 522 -28.38 3.06 -12.35
C GLY A 522 -28.38 2.05 -13.49
N LYS A 523 -28.18 2.54 -14.72
CA LYS A 523 -28.20 1.72 -15.94
C LYS A 523 -27.21 0.54 -15.94
N ASN A 524 -26.10 0.66 -15.20
CA ASN A 524 -25.05 -0.36 -15.13
C ASN A 524 -25.27 -1.38 -14.00
N GLY A 525 -26.44 -1.38 -13.34
CA GLY A 525 -26.76 -2.26 -12.20
C GLY A 525 -26.20 -1.76 -10.85
N MET A 526 -25.20 -0.88 -10.87
CA MET A 526 -24.66 -0.22 -9.67
C MET A 526 -25.69 0.69 -9.01
N ILE A 527 -25.65 0.79 -7.69
CA ILE A 527 -26.55 1.67 -6.91
C ILE A 527 -25.92 3.06 -6.79
N GLY A 528 -26.71 4.10 -7.12
CA GLY A 528 -26.25 5.48 -7.13
C GLY A 528 -27.17 6.43 -6.39
N LEU A 529 -26.64 7.62 -6.12
CA LEU A 529 -27.37 8.74 -5.54
C LEU A 529 -27.75 9.72 -6.65
N PHE A 530 -29.04 10.04 -6.73
CA PHE A 530 -29.57 10.97 -7.71
C PHE A 530 -30.17 12.18 -6.99
N LYS A 531 -29.80 13.37 -7.45
CA LYS A 531 -30.33 14.64 -6.98
C LYS A 531 -31.37 15.16 -7.94
N ILE A 532 -32.51 15.58 -7.41
CA ILE A 532 -33.61 16.17 -8.18
C ILE A 532 -33.79 17.62 -7.72
N GLU A 533 -33.84 18.54 -8.68
CA GLU A 533 -34.03 19.97 -8.42
C GLU A 533 -35.19 20.48 -9.28
N THR A 534 -36.18 21.09 -8.64
CA THR A 534 -37.37 21.63 -9.32
C THR A 534 -37.45 23.14 -9.18
N GLN A 535 -37.68 23.82 -10.30
CA GLN A 535 -37.97 25.25 -10.38
C GLN A 535 -39.35 25.47 -10.99
N ILE A 536 -40.07 26.47 -10.48
CA ILE A 536 -41.42 26.80 -10.92
C ILE A 536 -41.48 28.26 -11.34
N THR A 537 -42.04 28.51 -12.52
CA THR A 537 -42.33 29.84 -13.03
C THR A 537 -43.81 29.96 -13.42
N LYS A 538 -44.36 31.18 -13.44
CA LYS A 538 -45.72 31.39 -13.96
C LYS A 538 -45.72 31.11 -15.46
N GLY A 539 -46.69 30.33 -15.94
CA GLY A 539 -46.71 29.86 -17.31
C GLY A 539 -48.02 29.17 -17.72
N THR A 540 -47.92 28.23 -18.66
CA THR A 540 -49.07 27.59 -19.32
C THR A 540 -49.21 26.10 -19.00
N GLY A 541 -48.46 25.60 -18.01
CA GLY A 541 -48.51 24.19 -17.61
C GLY A 541 -47.46 23.33 -18.30
N LYS A 542 -46.38 23.94 -18.82
CA LYS A 542 -45.26 23.25 -19.48
C LYS A 542 -44.47 22.46 -18.44
N PHE A 543 -44.12 21.22 -18.78
CA PHE A 543 -43.22 20.38 -17.97
C PHE A 543 -41.95 20.06 -18.75
N GLU A 544 -40.82 20.52 -18.23
CA GLU A 544 -39.51 20.37 -18.83
C GLU A 544 -38.61 19.52 -17.92
N LYS A 545 -37.95 18.53 -18.52
CA LYS A 545 -37.09 17.56 -17.82
C LYS A 545 -35.68 17.61 -18.40
N THR A 546 -34.70 18.00 -17.58
CA THR A 546 -33.31 18.21 -17.99
C THR A 546 -32.36 17.28 -17.22
N GLY A 547 -31.17 16.98 -17.75
CA GLY A 547 -30.18 16.13 -17.07
C GLY A 547 -30.40 14.62 -17.21
N LEU A 548 -31.45 14.17 -17.92
CA LEU A 548 -31.73 12.73 -18.17
C LEU A 548 -31.04 12.15 -19.42
N GLY A 549 -30.35 12.97 -20.21
CA GLY A 549 -29.66 12.53 -21.44
C GLY A 549 -30.56 11.80 -22.43
N ASN A 550 -30.09 10.66 -22.96
CA ASN A 550 -30.83 9.79 -23.89
C ASN A 550 -31.56 8.62 -23.19
N ASN A 551 -31.68 8.63 -21.86
CA ASN A 551 -32.36 7.56 -21.14
C ASN A 551 -33.89 7.67 -21.32
N ARG A 552 -34.47 6.75 -22.10
CA ARG A 552 -35.90 6.73 -22.42
C ARG A 552 -36.76 6.43 -21.18
N ASP A 553 -36.38 5.43 -20.40
CA ASP A 553 -37.16 4.95 -19.26
C ASP A 553 -37.18 5.99 -18.14
N ALA A 554 -36.05 6.67 -17.90
CA ALA A 554 -35.98 7.77 -16.94
C ALA A 554 -36.84 8.99 -17.35
N LYS A 555 -36.92 9.28 -18.67
CA LYS A 555 -37.81 10.32 -19.20
C LYS A 555 -39.28 9.96 -19.01
N GLU A 556 -39.62 8.69 -19.19
CA GLU A 556 -40.98 8.18 -19.01
C GLU A 556 -41.40 8.19 -17.53
N ALA A 557 -40.51 7.83 -16.61
CA ALA A 557 -40.74 7.94 -15.17
C ALA A 557 -41.05 9.39 -14.73
N ALA A 558 -40.24 10.34 -15.19
CA ALA A 558 -40.46 11.77 -14.94
C ALA A 558 -41.82 12.26 -15.49
N GLU A 559 -42.21 11.82 -16.69
CA GLU A 559 -43.53 12.15 -17.25
C GLU A 559 -44.68 11.51 -16.47
N THR A 560 -44.50 10.28 -16.03
CA THR A 560 -45.50 9.55 -15.24
C THR A 560 -45.80 10.28 -13.93
N ALA A 561 -44.76 10.80 -13.26
CA ALA A 561 -44.90 11.60 -12.05
C ALA A 561 -45.75 12.85 -12.28
N PHE A 562 -45.50 13.58 -13.38
CA PHE A 562 -46.25 14.79 -13.71
C PHE A 562 -47.70 14.49 -14.15
N LYS A 563 -47.92 13.40 -14.89
CA LYS A 563 -49.28 12.93 -15.24
C LYS A 563 -50.06 12.52 -13.99
N TYR A 564 -49.43 11.84 -13.05
CA TYR A 564 -50.04 11.51 -11.76
C TYR A 564 -50.42 12.78 -11.00
N LEU A 565 -49.53 13.77 -10.92
CA LEU A 565 -49.82 15.05 -10.28
C LEU A 565 -50.97 15.80 -10.96
N LYS A 566 -51.08 15.76 -12.29
CA LYS A 566 -52.22 16.38 -13.00
C LYS A 566 -53.56 15.74 -12.64
N ALA A 567 -53.58 14.42 -12.48
CA ALA A 567 -54.80 13.69 -12.12
C ALA A 567 -55.17 13.84 -10.64
N ASN A 568 -54.17 13.82 -9.75
CA ASN A 568 -54.37 13.68 -8.31
C ASN A 568 -53.90 14.89 -7.48
N GLY A 569 -53.36 15.95 -8.08
CA GLY A 569 -52.74 17.06 -7.33
C GLY A 569 -53.67 17.77 -6.34
N LYS A 570 -54.99 17.73 -6.57
CA LYS A 570 -55.99 18.27 -5.64
C LYS A 570 -56.10 17.48 -4.32
N SER A 571 -55.80 16.18 -4.30
CA SER A 571 -55.78 15.39 -3.06
C SER A 571 -54.55 15.70 -2.20
N ILE A 572 -53.47 16.19 -2.84
CA ILE A 572 -52.24 16.63 -2.15
C ILE A 572 -52.43 18.05 -1.61
N SER A 573 -52.80 19.01 -2.46
CA SER A 573 -53.14 20.37 -2.02
C SER A 573 -53.88 21.15 -3.11
N GLY A 574 -54.94 21.86 -2.73
CA GLY A 574 -55.68 22.75 -3.62
C GLY A 574 -54.88 23.96 -4.13
N SER A 575 -53.72 24.25 -3.54
CA SER A 575 -52.84 25.34 -3.98
C SER A 575 -51.92 24.98 -5.15
N ILE A 576 -51.77 23.69 -5.47
CA ILE A 576 -50.92 23.24 -6.57
C ILE A 576 -51.67 23.44 -7.90
N SER A 577 -51.11 24.26 -8.79
CA SER A 577 -51.65 24.46 -10.14
C SER A 577 -50.70 23.91 -11.20
N THR A 578 -51.13 22.86 -11.91
CA THR A 578 -50.41 22.27 -13.05
C THR A 578 -50.73 22.93 -14.39
N VAL A 579 -51.59 23.97 -14.40
CA VAL A 579 -52.07 24.66 -15.60
C VAL A 579 -51.51 26.08 -15.70
N ASN A 580 -51.33 26.75 -14.56
CA ASN A 580 -50.89 28.16 -14.52
C ASN A 580 -49.39 28.32 -14.24
N ASN A 581 -48.68 27.22 -14.03
CA ASN A 581 -47.26 27.20 -13.70
C ASN A 581 -46.52 26.25 -14.63
N ASP A 582 -45.33 26.67 -15.05
CA ASP A 582 -44.37 25.83 -15.76
C ASP A 582 -43.39 25.23 -14.75
N TYR A 583 -43.06 23.96 -14.95
CA TYR A 583 -42.23 23.15 -14.07
C TYR A 583 -40.99 22.71 -14.82
N VAL A 584 -39.82 23.07 -14.31
CA VAL A 584 -38.52 22.62 -14.83
C VAL A 584 -37.88 21.74 -13.78
N VAL A 585 -37.67 20.46 -14.10
CA VAL A 585 -37.04 19.49 -13.21
C VAL A 585 -35.72 19.04 -13.80
N ASN A 586 -34.65 19.26 -13.05
CA ASN A 586 -33.31 18.84 -13.39
C ASN A 586 -32.88 17.63 -12.55
N TYR A 587 -32.29 16.64 -13.23
CA TYR A 587 -31.82 15.39 -12.61
C TYR A 587 -30.30 15.31 -12.72
N GLN A 588 -29.64 14.98 -11.63
CA GLN A 588 -28.18 14.83 -11.57
C GLN A 588 -27.82 13.49 -10.95
N ASP A 589 -26.96 12.74 -11.62
CA ASP A 589 -26.30 11.58 -11.04
C ASP A 589 -25.06 12.05 -10.28
N MET A 590 -25.09 11.91 -8.97
CA MET A 590 -24.04 12.43 -8.08
C MET A 590 -22.76 11.57 -8.11
N LYS A 591 -22.84 10.33 -8.62
CA LYS A 591 -21.72 9.37 -8.64
C LYS A 591 -21.26 8.99 -10.05
N GLY A 592 -21.99 9.38 -11.09
CA GLY A 592 -21.61 9.16 -12.50
C GLY A 592 -21.80 7.71 -12.97
N ILE A 593 -22.68 6.95 -12.33
CA ILE A 593 -22.96 5.53 -12.61
C ILE A 593 -24.02 5.29 -13.71
N GLY A 594 -24.67 6.35 -14.19
CA GLY A 594 -25.77 6.33 -15.14
C GLY A 594 -27.14 6.51 -14.49
N MET A 595 -28.04 7.25 -15.16
CA MET A 595 -29.35 7.62 -14.64
C MET A 595 -30.27 6.42 -14.36
N THR A 596 -31.07 6.49 -13.29
CA THR A 596 -32.08 5.48 -12.91
C THR A 596 -33.45 5.70 -13.57
N SER A 597 -34.23 4.62 -13.73
CA SER A 597 -35.65 4.67 -14.11
C SER A 597 -36.59 4.83 -12.90
N ASP A 598 -36.10 4.66 -11.67
CA ASP A 598 -36.92 4.73 -10.45
C ASP A 598 -37.03 6.16 -9.91
N LEU A 599 -37.53 7.06 -10.75
CA LEU A 599 -37.62 8.49 -10.44
C LEU A 599 -39.03 8.95 -10.07
N THR A 600 -40.08 8.17 -10.36
CA THR A 600 -41.46 8.69 -10.37
C THR A 600 -41.90 9.31 -9.04
N LEU A 601 -41.67 8.62 -7.91
CA LEU A 601 -42.05 9.12 -6.60
C LEU A 601 -41.20 10.33 -6.19
N ALA A 602 -39.88 10.23 -6.37
CA ALA A 602 -38.96 11.30 -6.03
C ALA A 602 -39.25 12.58 -6.84
N THR A 603 -39.58 12.45 -8.13
CA THR A 603 -40.04 13.55 -8.99
C THR A 603 -41.35 14.16 -8.48
N LEU A 604 -42.34 13.33 -8.11
CA LEU A 604 -43.62 13.83 -7.57
C LEU A 604 -43.39 14.69 -6.32
N VAL A 605 -42.60 14.19 -5.38
CA VAL A 605 -42.29 14.93 -4.14
C VAL A 605 -41.51 16.20 -4.43
N ALA A 606 -40.55 16.18 -5.36
CA ALA A 606 -39.78 17.38 -5.73
C ALA A 606 -40.69 18.48 -6.28
N ILE A 607 -41.65 18.10 -7.14
CA ILE A 607 -42.60 19.04 -7.72
C ILE A 607 -43.55 19.60 -6.64
N CYS A 608 -44.08 18.76 -5.75
CA CYS A 608 -44.93 19.19 -4.65
C CYS A 608 -44.18 20.11 -3.67
N SER A 609 -42.93 19.77 -3.34
CA SER A 609 -42.05 20.57 -2.49
C SER A 609 -41.86 21.98 -3.06
N ALA A 610 -41.54 22.09 -4.36
CA ALA A 610 -41.41 23.38 -5.03
C ALA A 610 -42.76 24.14 -5.09
N ALA A 611 -43.85 23.45 -5.44
CA ALA A 611 -45.17 24.08 -5.63
C ALA A 611 -45.75 24.65 -4.33
N LEU A 612 -45.44 24.00 -3.21
CA LEU A 612 -45.87 24.43 -1.88
C LEU A 612 -44.85 25.35 -1.21
N ASN A 613 -43.71 25.62 -1.85
CA ASN A 613 -42.55 26.32 -1.28
C ASN A 613 -42.16 25.77 0.11
N LYS A 614 -42.23 24.44 0.26
CA LYS A 614 -41.89 23.72 1.50
C LYS A 614 -40.70 22.81 1.25
N PRO A 615 -39.59 22.96 1.99
CA PRO A 615 -38.44 22.06 1.84
C PRO A 615 -38.76 20.66 2.34
N VAL A 616 -38.10 19.66 1.75
CA VAL A 616 -38.14 18.28 2.23
C VAL A 616 -37.40 18.19 3.57
N VAL A 617 -37.79 17.22 4.41
CA VAL A 617 -37.15 16.98 5.69
C VAL A 617 -35.62 16.86 5.52
N SER A 618 -34.88 17.51 6.42
CA SER A 618 -33.42 17.56 6.40
C SER A 618 -32.79 16.16 6.36
N SER A 619 -31.73 16.02 5.54
CA SER A 619 -30.95 14.80 5.36
C SER A 619 -31.79 13.56 5.01
N ALA A 620 -32.92 13.76 4.32
CA ALA A 620 -33.81 12.69 3.90
C ALA A 620 -33.49 12.16 2.49
N VAL A 621 -33.59 10.84 2.33
CA VAL A 621 -33.62 10.16 1.02
C VAL A 621 -35.01 9.57 0.82
N ILE A 622 -35.57 9.77 -0.38
CA ILE A 622 -36.89 9.25 -0.75
C ILE A 622 -36.68 7.99 -1.58
N LEU A 623 -37.11 6.84 -1.06
CA LEU A 623 -37.02 5.56 -1.75
C LEU A 623 -38.39 5.09 -2.23
N GLY A 624 -38.38 4.31 -3.30
CA GLY A 624 -39.57 3.71 -3.92
C GLY A 624 -39.97 4.37 -5.23
N ASN A 625 -40.89 3.71 -5.93
CA ASN A 625 -41.36 4.13 -7.25
C ASN A 625 -42.89 4.03 -7.32
N LEU A 626 -43.50 4.68 -8.31
CA LEU A 626 -44.93 4.86 -8.44
C LEU A 626 -45.40 4.48 -9.85
N SER A 627 -46.50 3.72 -9.94
CA SER A 627 -47.18 3.48 -11.22
C SER A 627 -48.11 4.65 -11.59
N ILE A 628 -48.52 4.77 -12.85
CA ILE A 628 -49.48 5.82 -13.26
C ILE A 628 -50.81 5.77 -12.51
N GLY A 629 -51.20 4.59 -11.99
CA GLY A 629 -52.41 4.37 -11.21
C GLY A 629 -52.26 4.63 -9.70
N GLY A 630 -51.07 5.04 -9.23
CA GLY A 630 -50.83 5.33 -7.82
C GLY A 630 -50.30 4.15 -6.99
N THR A 631 -50.01 3.01 -7.63
CA THR A 631 -49.49 1.83 -6.92
C THR A 631 -48.02 2.04 -6.55
N ILE A 632 -47.70 1.84 -5.26
CA ILE A 632 -46.34 1.89 -4.75
C ILE A 632 -45.58 0.62 -5.12
N ILE A 633 -44.42 0.79 -5.77
CA ILE A 633 -43.55 -0.30 -6.20
C ILE A 633 -42.53 -0.59 -5.10
N LYS A 634 -42.38 -1.88 -4.76
CA LYS A 634 -41.43 -2.36 -3.75
C LYS A 634 -39.98 -2.14 -4.21
N ILE A 635 -39.09 -1.87 -3.26
CA ILE A 635 -37.66 -1.65 -3.50
C ILE A 635 -36.92 -2.99 -3.53
N SER A 636 -36.02 -3.19 -4.49
CA SER A 636 -35.08 -4.31 -4.54
C SER A 636 -33.80 -4.01 -3.75
N GLU A 637 -33.14 -5.02 -3.19
CA GLU A 637 -31.83 -4.89 -2.53
C GLU A 637 -31.77 -3.80 -1.43
N LEU A 638 -32.79 -3.77 -0.56
CA LEU A 638 -32.94 -2.72 0.45
C LEU A 638 -31.68 -2.49 1.30
N ALA A 639 -30.98 -3.55 1.71
CA ALA A 639 -29.73 -3.44 2.49
C ALA A 639 -28.64 -2.65 1.75
N ASN A 640 -28.43 -2.94 0.46
CA ASN A 640 -27.43 -2.26 -0.37
C ASN A 640 -27.80 -0.79 -0.60
N ILE A 641 -29.09 -0.50 -0.80
CA ILE A 641 -29.59 0.87 -0.96
C ILE A 641 -29.42 1.68 0.32
N LEU A 642 -29.76 1.12 1.48
CA LEU A 642 -29.57 1.76 2.79
C LEU A 642 -28.09 2.02 3.05
N GLN A 643 -27.20 1.10 2.68
CA GLN A 643 -25.75 1.34 2.80
C GLN A 643 -25.30 2.55 1.96
N VAL A 644 -25.77 2.67 0.71
CA VAL A 644 -25.46 3.84 -0.13
C VAL A 644 -26.05 5.13 0.45
N CYS A 645 -27.21 5.06 1.11
CA CYS A 645 -27.79 6.20 1.82
C CYS A 645 -26.87 6.65 2.98
N LEU A 646 -26.36 5.71 3.78
CA LEU A 646 -25.47 5.99 4.91
C LEU A 646 -24.18 6.64 4.41
N ASP A 647 -23.55 6.02 3.41
CA ASP A 647 -22.31 6.49 2.80
C ASP A 647 -22.48 7.88 2.14
N SER A 648 -23.71 8.24 1.77
CA SER A 648 -24.04 9.55 1.18
C SER A 648 -24.42 10.62 2.22
N GLY A 649 -24.50 10.27 3.51
CA GLY A 649 -24.83 11.17 4.61
C GLY A 649 -26.32 11.31 4.91
N ALA A 650 -27.16 10.34 4.52
CA ALA A 650 -28.57 10.35 4.88
C ALA A 650 -28.77 10.04 6.38
N LYS A 651 -29.71 10.74 7.03
CA LYS A 651 -30.14 10.46 8.41
C LYS A 651 -31.59 9.99 8.50
N LYS A 652 -32.38 10.28 7.46
CA LYS A 652 -33.80 9.92 7.37
C LYS A 652 -34.08 9.22 6.06
N ILE A 653 -34.89 8.18 6.11
CA ILE A 653 -35.25 7.41 4.91
C ILE A 653 -36.77 7.35 4.82
N LEU A 654 -37.32 7.87 3.72
CA LEU A 654 -38.70 7.62 3.36
C LEU A 654 -38.79 6.27 2.68
N LEU A 655 -39.52 5.33 3.28
CA LEU A 655 -39.57 3.94 2.85
C LEU A 655 -41.03 3.47 2.63
N PRO A 656 -41.34 2.80 1.51
CA PRO A 656 -42.67 2.24 1.30
C PRO A 656 -42.92 1.09 2.28
N ILE A 657 -44.12 1.04 2.84
CA ILE A 657 -44.49 -0.01 3.80
C ILE A 657 -44.43 -1.43 3.20
N THR A 658 -44.55 -1.54 1.87
CA THR A 658 -44.38 -2.80 1.13
C THR A 658 -42.95 -3.36 1.22
N SER A 659 -41.95 -2.53 1.48
CA SER A 659 -40.55 -2.94 1.70
C SER A 659 -40.22 -3.21 3.17
N ALA A 660 -41.15 -3.02 4.12
CA ALA A 660 -40.89 -3.22 5.54
C ALA A 660 -40.47 -4.66 5.89
N SER A 661 -40.99 -5.65 5.15
CA SER A 661 -40.61 -7.06 5.32
C SER A 661 -39.13 -7.34 5.03
N ASP A 662 -38.48 -6.55 4.18
CA ASP A 662 -37.09 -6.75 3.81
C ASP A 662 -36.11 -6.17 4.84
N LEU A 663 -36.59 -5.37 5.81
CA LEU A 663 -35.77 -4.86 6.90
C LEU A 663 -35.17 -5.99 7.75
N ALA A 664 -35.83 -7.16 7.78
CA ALA A 664 -35.30 -8.35 8.46
C ALA A 664 -33.95 -8.83 7.86
N SER A 665 -33.66 -8.50 6.60
CA SER A 665 -32.37 -8.81 5.95
C SER A 665 -31.30 -7.72 6.11
N VAL A 666 -31.62 -6.61 6.78
CA VAL A 666 -30.71 -5.47 6.95
C VAL A 666 -30.02 -5.58 8.32
N PRO A 667 -28.69 -5.39 8.42
CA PRO A 667 -27.99 -5.37 9.70
C PRO A 667 -28.57 -4.33 10.68
N SER A 668 -28.66 -4.69 11.97
CA SER A 668 -29.23 -3.82 13.02
C SER A 668 -28.54 -2.47 13.13
N ASP A 669 -27.22 -2.45 12.97
CA ASP A 669 -26.41 -1.24 13.07
C ASP A 669 -26.71 -0.26 11.93
N LEU A 670 -26.97 -0.80 10.74
CA LEU A 670 -27.36 -0.02 9.57
C LEU A 670 -28.79 0.54 9.74
N ILE A 671 -29.73 -0.24 10.28
CA ILE A 671 -31.08 0.25 10.61
C ILE A 671 -30.99 1.37 11.67
N GLY A 672 -30.17 1.18 12.70
CA GLY A 672 -29.99 2.13 13.79
C GLY A 672 -29.39 3.47 13.38
N ALA A 673 -28.73 3.54 12.22
CA ALA A 673 -28.18 4.77 11.67
C ALA A 673 -29.25 5.72 11.08
N PHE A 674 -30.48 5.25 10.85
CA PHE A 674 -31.54 6.03 10.21
C PHE A 674 -32.78 6.19 11.07
N ASN A 675 -33.47 7.31 10.89
CA ASN A 675 -34.88 7.43 11.22
C ASN A 675 -35.72 7.05 9.98
N LEU A 676 -36.36 5.87 10.05
CA LEU A 676 -37.19 5.33 8.98
C LEU A 676 -38.61 5.89 9.04
N ILE A 677 -39.06 6.53 7.97
CA ILE A 677 -40.38 7.12 7.84
C ILE A 677 -41.17 6.33 6.80
N PHE A 678 -42.12 5.52 7.27
CA PHE A 678 -42.90 4.66 6.39
C PHE A 678 -44.04 5.40 5.72
N TYR A 679 -44.30 5.13 4.44
CA TYR A 679 -45.49 5.62 3.75
C TYR A 679 -46.27 4.49 3.05
N SER A 680 -47.58 4.70 2.87
CA SER A 680 -48.48 3.71 2.26
C SER A 680 -49.03 4.13 0.90
N THR A 681 -49.14 5.44 0.63
CA THR A 681 -49.61 5.98 -0.66
C THR A 681 -48.69 7.10 -1.16
N ALA A 682 -48.89 7.56 -2.39
CA ALA A 682 -48.11 8.65 -2.96
C ALA A 682 -48.34 9.99 -2.23
N GLU A 683 -49.58 10.26 -1.82
CA GLU A 683 -49.96 11.44 -1.05
C GLU A 683 -49.32 11.42 0.34
N ASP A 684 -49.39 10.27 1.03
CA ASP A 684 -48.76 10.05 2.33
C ASP A 684 -47.24 10.24 2.25
N ALA A 685 -46.60 9.76 1.17
CA ALA A 685 -45.18 10.00 0.92
C ALA A 685 -44.87 11.49 0.77
N VAL A 686 -45.70 12.27 0.08
CA VAL A 686 -45.53 13.72 -0.06
C VAL A 686 -45.69 14.43 1.29
N PHE A 687 -46.71 14.09 2.07
CA PHE A 687 -46.93 14.71 3.39
C PHE A 687 -45.76 14.45 4.34
N LYS A 688 -45.33 13.19 4.46
CA LYS A 688 -44.20 12.78 5.31
C LYS A 688 -42.88 13.37 4.84
N ALA A 689 -42.64 13.45 3.53
CA ALA A 689 -41.44 14.09 3.00
C ALA A 689 -41.38 15.59 3.30
N LEU A 690 -42.52 16.27 3.45
CA LEU A 690 -42.61 17.69 3.78
C LEU A 690 -42.76 17.96 5.28
N GLY A 691 -42.64 16.92 6.13
CA GLY A 691 -42.74 17.04 7.58
C GLY A 691 -44.13 17.36 8.09
N VAL A 692 -45.17 16.97 7.35
CA VAL A 692 -46.57 17.02 7.79
C VAL A 692 -46.92 15.64 8.36
N GLU A 693 -47.38 15.60 9.61
CA GLU A 693 -47.84 14.37 10.28
C GLU A 693 -49.21 13.90 9.79
#